data_AF-A0AAW1K458-F1
#
_entry.id   AF-A0AAW1K458-F1
#
_cell.length_a   1.000
_cell.length_b   1.000
_cell.length_c   1.000
_cell.angle_alpha   90.00
_cell.angle_beta   90.00
_cell.angle_gamma   90.00
#
_symmetry.space_group_name_H-M   'P 1'
#
loop_
_entity.id
_entity.type
_entity.pdbx_description
1 polymer ?
#
loop_
_entity_poly.entity_id
_entity_poly.type
_entity_poly.pdbx_seq_one_letter_code
_entity_poly.pdbx_strand_id
1 'polypeptide(L)'
;MQDELDSVTYNHDRLKKDFMKRANEIRFKEEEIARLKNEVAKYSKSKEIVEARIKQVEEEKTEMAKYSKSKEIVEARIKQVEEEKTEMNIDREKLRQMIGNMSREIDLMKRQTDNDRRSLEHLTREKDIMNKNMVRQQAVSRDHVKLIKIQEQARRKLVSEIDTHIIEGNKKIKQICYLEKERDRLLEEQLNLTKKIEDYMDEAKLRKAEIYDLKKVLAEQENKLRMQLNLFDAVRAERNALQKNLQEANAESSELKTKLKVTSHQTEQLKEDIAMKEQQLIKEEIILRKVTKEKENLRVECDNGLEMIRNLKEELSELKAEEKRLHKVILNGDKLIRQQTKDLEQLLNERDILGSQLVRRNDELSLLYEKIKILQTTLHRGEAQYEQRLEDIRVLKVEIKRLRQEKNLLTKTISNMTDLRQEVFHLERDLTRERLKCKALEEELQNPMNIHRWRKLEGTDPELYELLQKMQLLQKRLLRQSSEAIERERQLKEAERLYLNLRQIVARQPGPELQDQLQKTQKALKVNTNKMKCLVSELNMSELQAKEYKAELAKVTNEMKELKRKFCDEKKSHAKRLAVLQESVSRLSIQYKPSDVKFAGGGYKIVYFQVRMPKTLEVCVDSFESAMAAIAGGAGRLELCSSLIEGGLTPTPGLLMQIQNANSNKIPVFCMLRCRSGNFIYTNEEIEIMKEDAKILRKNGADGFVFGALLENGDVDMKKSREVIKTCFPLPVTFHRAFDFCRRPTIEIEVIIDLGFTRILTSGQQKTAQLGVKLIKKLMEQVGTRIIIMPGGGINAENLKFVMESTEATEYHGSFKKAKAASNEASTDDDKEIVLGVKDSQLYVTDEQLVAQLVDILKNE
;
A
#
# COMPACT_ATOMS: atom_id res chain seq x y z
N MET A 1 122.44 -29.41 223.88
CA MET A 1 123.16 -28.25 224.44
C MET A 1 122.15 -27.13 224.54
N GLN A 2 121.36 -27.19 225.60
CA GLN A 2 121.70 -26.67 226.93
C GLN A 2 121.25 -25.20 226.94
N ASP A 3 119.98 -24.95 227.26
CA ASP A 3 119.44 -24.88 228.63
C ASP A 3 119.83 -23.58 229.33
N GLU A 4 119.11 -22.55 228.89
CA GLU A 4 118.45 -21.47 229.64
C GLU A 4 117.18 -21.19 228.81
N LEU A 5 116.05 -21.91 228.86
CA LEU A 5 115.20 -22.38 229.95
C LEU A 5 114.58 -21.23 230.78
N ASP A 6 113.28 -21.07 230.51
CA ASP A 6 112.22 -20.61 231.40
C ASP A 6 112.14 -19.13 231.79
N SER A 7 111.56 -18.32 230.89
CA SER A 7 110.52 -17.33 231.25
C SER A 7 109.86 -16.68 230.01
N VAL A 8 108.74 -17.28 229.61
CA VAL A 8 107.57 -16.66 228.93
C VAL A 8 107.75 -16.33 227.43
N THR A 9 107.50 -17.19 226.43
CA THR A 9 106.71 -18.43 226.30
C THR A 9 105.21 -18.40 226.60
N TYR A 10 104.56 -17.22 226.66
CA TYR A 10 103.08 -17.13 226.61
C TYR A 10 102.50 -16.23 225.49
N ASN A 11 103.24 -15.24 224.99
CA ASN A 11 102.70 -14.32 223.96
C ASN A 11 103.13 -14.64 222.52
N HIS A 12 103.89 -15.73 222.33
CA HIS A 12 104.28 -16.25 221.01
C HIS A 12 103.14 -17.02 220.28
N ASP A 13 102.08 -17.45 220.98
CA ASP A 13 101.06 -18.35 220.40
C ASP A 13 99.68 -17.72 220.10
N ARG A 14 99.44 -16.44 220.43
CA ARG A 14 98.11 -15.83 220.23
C ARG A 14 97.94 -15.02 218.93
N LEU A 15 98.86 -14.14 218.52
CA LEU A 15 98.60 -13.28 217.34
C LEU A 15 99.14 -13.82 216.00
N LYS A 16 99.99 -14.86 216.03
CA LYS A 16 100.39 -15.61 214.83
C LYS A 16 99.19 -16.31 214.15
N LYS A 17 98.09 -16.53 214.89
CA LYS A 17 96.83 -17.09 214.37
C LYS A 17 95.91 -16.07 213.69
N ASP A 18 95.97 -14.79 214.07
CA ASP A 18 95.07 -13.77 213.50
C ASP A 18 95.58 -13.19 212.17
N PHE A 19 96.90 -13.17 211.94
CA PHE A 19 97.43 -12.70 210.67
C PHE A 19 97.31 -13.73 209.53
N MET A 20 97.40 -15.03 209.82
CA MET A 20 97.15 -16.08 208.81
C MET A 20 95.68 -16.15 208.35
N LYS A 21 94.72 -15.72 209.18
CA LYS A 21 93.30 -15.66 208.77
C LYS A 21 93.04 -14.53 207.77
N ARG A 22 93.70 -13.38 207.93
CA ARG A 22 93.52 -12.22 207.03
C ARG A 22 94.21 -12.38 205.67
N ALA A 23 95.29 -13.14 205.58
CA ALA A 23 95.95 -13.42 204.30
C ALA A 23 95.13 -14.34 203.38
N ASN A 24 94.32 -15.24 203.93
CA ASN A 24 93.49 -16.15 203.14
C ASN A 24 92.15 -15.55 202.67
N GLU A 25 91.61 -14.53 203.36
CA GLU A 25 90.41 -13.82 202.89
C GLU A 25 90.67 -12.91 201.68
N ILE A 26 91.89 -12.37 201.54
CA ILE A 26 92.24 -11.50 200.39
C ILE A 26 92.38 -12.33 199.11
N ARG A 27 92.92 -13.55 199.20
CA ARG A 27 93.08 -14.44 198.04
C ARG A 27 91.75 -14.95 197.47
N PHE A 28 90.72 -15.10 198.31
CA PHE A 28 89.39 -15.54 197.83
C PHE A 28 88.63 -14.42 197.11
N LYS A 29 88.83 -13.14 197.47
CA LYS A 29 88.16 -12.01 196.81
C LYS A 29 88.75 -11.64 195.45
N GLU A 30 90.02 -11.96 195.19
CA GLU A 30 90.63 -11.70 193.87
C GLU A 30 90.14 -12.65 192.77
N GLU A 31 89.78 -13.90 193.11
CA GLU A 31 89.23 -14.86 192.13
C GLU A 31 87.75 -14.57 191.75
N GLU A 32 86.97 -13.93 192.62
CA GLU A 32 85.56 -13.60 192.32
C GLU A 32 85.42 -12.39 191.38
N ILE A 33 86.33 -11.41 191.48
CA ILE A 33 86.34 -10.24 190.58
C ILE A 33 86.74 -10.63 189.14
N ALA A 34 87.56 -11.66 188.96
CA ALA A 34 87.93 -12.15 187.63
C ALA A 34 86.77 -12.82 186.88
N ARG A 35 85.84 -13.48 187.59
CA ARG A 35 84.67 -14.12 186.94
C ARG A 35 83.63 -13.10 186.48
N LEU A 36 83.33 -12.07 187.27
CA LEU A 36 82.32 -11.07 186.92
C LEU A 36 82.72 -10.18 185.72
N LYS A 37 84.02 -9.95 185.50
CA LYS A 37 84.48 -9.21 184.30
C LYS A 37 84.24 -9.96 182.99
N ASN A 38 84.22 -11.30 183.00
CA ASN A 38 83.99 -12.08 181.78
C ASN A 38 82.51 -12.19 181.37
N GLU A 39 81.55 -12.01 182.29
CA GLU A 39 80.12 -12.02 181.93
C GLU A 39 79.66 -10.71 181.28
N VAL A 40 80.18 -9.55 181.72
CA VAL A 40 79.81 -8.24 181.15
C VAL A 40 80.24 -8.11 179.68
N ALA A 41 81.37 -8.72 179.29
CA ALA A 41 81.85 -8.69 177.91
C ALA A 41 80.99 -9.53 176.93
N LYS A 42 80.22 -10.51 177.42
CA LYS A 42 79.33 -11.32 176.57
C LYS A 42 78.03 -10.58 176.21
N TYR A 43 77.49 -9.78 177.12
CA TYR A 43 76.21 -9.08 176.87
C TYR A 43 76.33 -7.85 175.96
N SER A 44 77.50 -7.20 175.85
CA SER A 44 77.67 -6.05 174.94
C SER A 44 77.64 -6.47 173.46
N LYS A 45 78.24 -7.62 173.10
CA LYS A 45 78.24 -8.14 171.73
C LYS A 45 76.85 -8.56 171.21
N SER A 46 75.94 -8.97 172.09
CA SER A 46 74.58 -9.37 171.67
C SER A 46 73.68 -8.18 171.30
N LYS A 47 73.95 -6.97 171.81
CA LYS A 47 73.09 -5.80 171.56
C LYS A 47 73.28 -5.22 170.15
N GLU A 48 74.52 -5.15 169.65
CA GLU A 48 74.82 -4.62 168.30
C GLU A 48 74.22 -5.47 167.17
N ILE A 49 74.09 -6.80 167.36
CA ILE A 49 73.56 -7.70 166.32
C ILE A 49 72.05 -7.52 166.12
N VAL A 50 71.30 -7.11 167.15
CA VAL A 50 69.84 -6.93 167.05
C VAL A 50 69.48 -5.59 166.40
N GLU A 51 70.22 -4.52 166.70
CA GLU A 51 69.98 -3.19 166.09
C GLU A 51 70.26 -3.17 164.58
N ALA A 52 71.23 -3.97 164.09
CA ALA A 52 71.49 -4.11 162.66
C ALA A 52 70.35 -4.81 161.90
N ARG A 53 69.65 -5.77 162.53
CA ARG A 53 68.59 -6.57 161.90
C ARG A 53 67.27 -5.81 161.74
N ILE A 54 66.98 -4.84 162.62
CA ILE A 54 65.76 -4.03 162.54
C ILE A 54 65.83 -3.06 161.34
N LYS A 55 67.00 -2.45 161.08
CA LYS A 55 67.19 -1.56 159.92
C LYS A 55 66.99 -2.27 158.58
N GLN A 56 67.40 -3.53 158.45
CA GLN A 56 67.29 -4.29 157.20
C GLN A 56 65.83 -4.58 156.82
N VAL A 57 64.95 -4.82 157.81
CA VAL A 57 63.52 -5.10 157.58
C VAL A 57 62.74 -3.84 157.18
N GLU A 58 63.14 -2.66 157.66
CA GLU A 58 62.52 -1.40 157.25
C GLU A 58 62.86 -1.03 155.80
N GLU A 59 64.08 -1.28 155.33
CA GLU A 59 64.46 -1.11 153.93
C GLU A 59 63.67 -2.04 153.00
N GLU A 60 63.51 -3.32 153.36
CA GLU A 60 62.73 -4.28 152.57
C GLU A 60 61.23 -3.93 152.47
N LYS A 61 60.64 -3.35 153.52
CA LYS A 61 59.25 -2.84 153.47
C LYS A 61 59.08 -1.68 152.49
N THR A 62 60.05 -0.78 152.40
CA THR A 62 59.98 0.34 151.45
C THR A 62 60.14 -0.12 150.01
N GLU A 63 60.94 -1.15 149.76
CA GLU A 63 61.07 -1.80 148.44
C GLU A 63 59.76 -2.49 148.02
N MET A 64 59.10 -3.24 148.92
CA MET A 64 57.82 -3.89 148.63
C MET A 64 56.69 -2.90 148.27
N ALA A 65 56.67 -1.71 148.89
CA ALA A 65 55.70 -0.67 148.56
C ALA A 65 55.93 -0.07 147.15
N LYS A 66 57.20 0.05 146.71
CA LYS A 66 57.53 0.46 145.33
C LYS A 66 57.09 -0.60 144.32
N TYR A 67 57.34 -1.87 144.60
CA TYR A 67 56.91 -2.96 143.71
C TYR A 67 55.38 -3.04 143.58
N SER A 68 54.63 -2.83 144.67
CA SER A 68 53.16 -2.80 144.62
C SER A 68 52.64 -1.68 143.71
N LYS A 69 53.18 -0.46 143.82
CA LYS A 69 52.80 0.65 142.92
C LYS A 69 53.20 0.38 141.47
N SER A 70 54.36 -0.22 141.24
CA SER A 70 54.80 -0.59 139.88
C SER A 70 53.86 -1.63 139.25
N LYS A 71 53.35 -2.58 140.03
CA LYS A 71 52.40 -3.59 139.58
C LYS A 71 51.06 -2.98 139.17
N GLU A 72 50.51 -2.06 139.97
CA GLU A 72 49.26 -1.36 139.62
C GLU A 72 49.39 -0.53 138.34
N ILE A 73 50.53 0.14 138.15
CA ILE A 73 50.83 0.90 136.92
C ILE A 73 50.89 -0.03 135.71
N VAL A 74 51.51 -1.21 135.84
CA VAL A 74 51.60 -2.21 134.77
C VAL A 74 50.23 -2.82 134.45
N GLU A 75 49.42 -3.15 135.45
CA GLU A 75 48.07 -3.70 135.24
C GLU A 75 47.14 -2.68 134.55
N ALA A 76 47.24 -1.40 134.91
CA ALA A 76 46.52 -0.33 134.21
C ALA A 76 46.97 -0.21 132.73
N ARG A 77 48.29 -0.33 132.48
CA ARG A 77 48.85 -0.32 131.11
C ARG A 77 48.37 -1.51 130.28
N ILE A 78 48.26 -2.70 130.89
CA ILE A 78 47.76 -3.91 130.21
C ILE A 78 46.29 -3.73 129.81
N LYS A 79 45.44 -3.21 130.69
CA LYS A 79 44.04 -2.93 130.35
C LYS A 79 43.90 -1.93 129.20
N GLN A 80 44.67 -0.86 129.20
CA GLN A 80 44.66 0.13 128.11
C GLN A 80 45.05 -0.52 126.78
N VAL A 81 46.08 -1.37 126.76
CA VAL A 81 46.52 -2.09 125.54
C VAL A 81 45.47 -3.12 125.09
N GLU A 82 44.76 -3.77 126.01
CA GLU A 82 43.67 -4.68 125.67
C GLU A 82 42.48 -3.95 125.05
N GLU A 83 42.10 -2.79 125.58
CA GLU A 83 41.06 -1.93 124.99
C GLU A 83 41.47 -1.47 123.57
N GLU A 84 42.69 -0.95 123.39
CA GLU A 84 43.22 -0.56 122.08
C GLU A 84 43.25 -1.75 121.10
N LYS A 85 43.60 -2.96 121.56
CA LYS A 85 43.58 -4.19 120.75
C LYS A 85 42.16 -4.58 120.33
N THR A 86 41.17 -4.43 121.20
CA THR A 86 39.78 -4.72 120.84
C THR A 86 39.25 -3.73 119.80
N GLU A 87 39.58 -2.45 119.94
CA GLU A 87 39.21 -1.40 119.00
C GLU A 87 39.85 -1.64 117.63
N MET A 88 41.15 -1.94 117.59
CA MET A 88 41.84 -2.32 116.35
C MET A 88 41.27 -3.59 115.69
N ASN A 89 40.80 -4.57 116.47
CA ASN A 89 40.17 -5.76 115.91
C ASN A 89 38.81 -5.46 115.28
N ILE A 90 38.01 -4.60 115.91
CA ILE A 90 36.74 -4.13 115.36
C ILE A 90 36.98 -3.39 114.04
N ASP A 91 37.99 -2.53 113.97
CA ASP A 91 38.32 -1.80 112.75
C ASP A 91 38.90 -2.72 111.65
N ARG A 92 39.68 -3.74 112.03
CA ARG A 92 40.14 -4.77 111.10
C ARG A 92 38.96 -5.55 110.50
N GLU A 93 37.94 -5.86 111.29
CA GLU A 93 36.74 -6.55 110.83
C GLU A 93 35.90 -5.67 109.88
N LYS A 94 35.73 -4.38 110.21
CA LYS A 94 35.09 -3.39 109.34
C LYS A 94 35.82 -3.25 108.00
N LEU A 95 37.15 -3.12 108.02
CA LEU A 95 37.96 -3.03 106.81
C LEU A 95 37.86 -4.31 105.96
N ARG A 96 37.83 -5.49 106.58
CA ARG A 96 37.61 -6.77 105.88
C ARG A 96 36.24 -6.82 105.20
N GLN A 97 35.18 -6.39 105.88
CA GLN A 97 33.85 -6.31 105.28
C GLN A 97 33.82 -5.31 104.12
N MET A 98 34.48 -4.16 104.28
CA MET A 98 34.56 -3.13 103.24
C MET A 98 35.34 -3.62 102.01
N ILE A 99 36.47 -4.32 102.21
CA ILE A 99 37.23 -4.97 101.12
C ILE A 99 36.39 -6.06 100.43
N GLY A 100 35.63 -6.85 101.19
CA GLY A 100 34.72 -7.86 100.65
C GLY A 100 33.61 -7.26 99.78
N ASN A 101 33.04 -6.12 100.20
CA ASN A 101 32.03 -5.41 99.43
C ASN A 101 32.64 -4.78 98.17
N MET A 102 33.78 -4.09 98.29
CA MET A 102 34.51 -3.53 97.14
C MET A 102 34.91 -4.61 96.13
N SER A 103 35.32 -5.81 96.60
CA SER A 103 35.66 -6.93 95.71
C SER A 103 34.45 -7.43 94.94
N ARG A 104 33.29 -7.55 95.60
CA ARG A 104 32.02 -7.92 94.93
C ARG A 104 31.60 -6.86 93.92
N GLU A 105 31.73 -5.57 94.24
CA GLU A 105 31.46 -4.48 93.31
C GLU A 105 32.39 -4.53 92.09
N ILE A 106 33.69 -4.77 92.29
CA ILE A 106 34.66 -4.94 91.20
C ILE A 106 34.27 -6.10 90.28
N ASP A 107 33.87 -7.25 90.83
CA ASP A 107 33.46 -8.40 90.02
C ASP A 107 32.16 -8.14 89.25
N LEU A 108 31.22 -7.40 89.84
CA LEU A 108 29.98 -6.99 89.19
C LEU A 108 30.26 -6.01 88.05
N MET A 109 31.13 -5.03 88.27
CA MET A 109 31.59 -4.09 87.25
C MET A 109 32.37 -4.79 86.14
N LYS A 110 33.21 -5.80 86.43
CA LYS A 110 33.90 -6.60 85.41
C LYS A 110 32.91 -7.37 84.54
N ARG A 111 31.93 -8.05 85.14
CA ARG A 111 30.87 -8.76 84.39
C ARG A 111 30.06 -7.81 83.51
N GLN A 112 29.75 -6.62 84.02
CA GLN A 112 29.07 -5.59 83.25
C GLN A 112 29.94 -5.11 82.08
N THR A 113 31.22 -4.84 82.32
CA THR A 113 32.19 -4.46 81.28
C THR A 113 32.33 -5.55 80.19
N ASP A 114 32.31 -6.82 80.57
CA ASP A 114 32.36 -7.94 79.62
C ASP A 114 31.07 -8.05 78.78
N ASN A 115 29.91 -7.82 79.39
CA ASN A 115 28.63 -7.77 78.66
C ASN A 115 28.55 -6.57 77.72
N ASP A 116 29.03 -5.41 78.17
CA ASP A 116 29.10 -4.20 77.36
C ASP A 116 30.08 -4.39 76.19
N ARG A 117 31.23 -5.05 76.43
CA ARG A 117 32.18 -5.43 75.38
C ARG A 117 31.55 -6.34 74.34
N ARG A 118 30.83 -7.39 74.74
CA ARG A 118 30.13 -8.29 73.80
C ARG A 118 29.04 -7.56 73.01
N SER A 119 28.31 -6.66 73.66
CA SER A 119 27.30 -5.82 73.01
C SER A 119 27.93 -4.85 72.01
N LEU A 120 29.07 -4.24 72.35
CA LEU A 120 29.85 -3.40 71.45
C LEU A 120 30.38 -4.19 70.25
N GLU A 121 30.88 -5.41 70.44
CA GLU A 121 31.32 -6.26 69.33
C GLU A 121 30.16 -6.62 68.38
N HIS A 122 28.98 -6.93 68.93
CA HIS A 122 27.77 -7.18 68.12
C HIS A 122 27.37 -5.94 67.32
N LEU A 123 27.28 -4.77 67.97
CA LEU A 123 26.96 -3.50 67.33
C LEU A 123 28.00 -3.12 66.27
N THR A 124 29.28 -3.45 66.50
CA THR A 124 30.35 -3.20 65.52
C THR A 124 30.17 -4.08 64.28
N ARG A 125 29.81 -5.37 64.45
CA ARG A 125 29.51 -6.27 63.32
C ARG A 125 28.27 -5.81 62.54
N GLU A 126 27.20 -5.39 63.23
CA GLU A 126 26.01 -4.84 62.58
C GLU A 126 26.33 -3.55 61.82
N LYS A 127 27.10 -2.65 62.43
CA LYS A 127 27.60 -1.44 61.77
C LYS A 127 28.39 -1.76 60.52
N ASP A 128 29.27 -2.77 60.55
CA ASP A 128 30.08 -3.16 59.39
C ASP A 128 29.23 -3.76 58.26
N ILE A 129 28.23 -4.57 58.59
CA ILE A 129 27.27 -5.12 57.62
C ILE A 129 26.45 -3.99 57.00
N MET A 130 25.93 -3.07 57.81
CA MET A 130 25.18 -1.91 57.33
C MET A 130 26.05 -1.00 56.48
N ASN A 131 27.31 -0.78 56.83
CA ASN A 131 28.24 0.01 56.05
C ASN A 131 28.54 -0.66 54.70
N LYS A 132 28.77 -1.99 54.67
CA LYS A 132 28.92 -2.74 53.41
C LYS A 132 27.68 -2.65 52.53
N ASN A 133 26.48 -2.75 53.11
CA ASN A 133 25.23 -2.62 52.37
C ASN A 133 25.02 -1.19 51.85
N MET A 134 25.35 -0.17 52.66
CA MET A 134 25.30 1.23 52.26
C MET A 134 26.25 1.52 51.09
N VAL A 135 27.50 1.03 51.14
CA VAL A 135 28.47 1.18 50.05
C VAL A 135 27.98 0.51 48.77
N ARG A 136 27.40 -0.69 48.86
CA ARG A 136 26.79 -1.38 47.71
C ARG A 136 25.62 -0.60 47.13
N GLN A 137 24.71 -0.08 47.96
CA GLN A 137 23.60 0.76 47.49
C GLN A 137 24.09 2.08 46.88
N GLN A 138 25.13 2.70 47.44
CA GLN A 138 25.73 3.90 46.86
C GLN A 138 26.34 3.62 45.49
N ALA A 139 26.97 2.45 45.28
CA ALA A 139 27.48 2.06 43.97
C ALA A 139 26.35 1.90 42.93
N VAL A 140 25.28 1.17 43.28
CA VAL A 140 24.10 1.00 42.42
C VAL A 140 23.43 2.34 42.12
N SER A 141 23.29 3.21 43.12
CA SER A 141 22.73 4.55 42.95
C SER A 141 23.58 5.41 41.98
N ARG A 142 24.91 5.34 42.07
CA ARG A 142 25.81 6.02 41.13
C ARG A 142 25.62 5.51 39.70
N ASP A 143 25.46 4.21 39.51
CA ASP A 143 25.26 3.65 38.17
C ASP A 143 23.89 4.01 37.60
N HIS A 144 22.83 4.04 38.42
CA HIS A 144 21.53 4.59 38.03
C HIS A 144 21.62 6.08 37.62
N VAL A 145 22.36 6.90 38.36
CA VAL A 145 22.58 8.31 38.00
C VAL A 145 23.30 8.44 36.65
N LYS A 146 24.29 7.60 36.36
CA LYS A 146 24.95 7.59 35.03
C LYS A 146 23.95 7.20 33.93
N LEU A 147 23.14 6.17 34.15
CA LEU A 147 22.14 5.73 33.17
C LEU A 147 21.09 6.81 32.89
N ILE A 148 20.61 7.49 33.93
CA ILE A 148 19.67 8.62 33.79
C ILE A 148 20.29 9.73 32.95
N LYS A 149 21.56 10.08 33.17
CA LYS A 149 22.25 11.11 32.37
C LYS A 149 22.35 10.73 30.88
N ILE A 150 22.64 9.46 30.58
CA ILE A 150 22.68 8.96 29.19
C ILE A 150 21.29 9.05 28.56
N GLN A 151 20.25 8.64 29.28
CA GLN A 151 18.86 8.72 28.82
C GLN A 151 18.40 10.17 28.62
N GLU A 152 18.79 11.10 29.51
CA GLU A 152 18.50 12.52 29.35
C GLU A 152 19.17 13.11 28.11
N GLN A 153 20.41 12.72 27.82
CA GLN A 153 21.10 13.15 26.59
C GLN A 153 20.41 12.61 25.34
N ALA A 154 20.00 11.33 25.33
CA ALA A 154 19.23 10.75 24.23
C ALA A 154 17.89 11.46 24.04
N ARG A 155 17.18 11.73 25.14
CA ARG A 155 15.91 12.50 25.12
C ARG A 155 16.11 13.89 24.53
N ARG A 156 17.17 14.60 24.90
CA ARG A 156 17.46 15.95 24.35
C ARG A 156 17.71 15.90 22.84
N LYS A 157 18.41 14.88 22.33
CA LYS A 157 18.61 14.69 20.88
C LYS A 157 17.29 14.48 20.14
N LEU A 158 16.44 13.57 20.64
CA LEU A 158 15.12 13.30 20.05
C LEU A 158 14.22 14.53 20.07
N VAL A 159 14.23 15.32 21.16
CA VAL A 159 13.48 16.58 21.22
C VAL A 159 13.97 17.57 20.16
N SER A 160 15.29 17.71 20.00
CA SER A 160 15.86 18.57 18.96
C SER A 160 15.48 18.12 17.54
N GLU A 161 15.45 16.81 17.27
CA GLU A 161 15.04 16.26 15.97
C GLU A 161 13.55 16.54 15.70
N ILE A 162 12.69 16.37 16.70
CA ILE A 162 11.27 16.72 16.61
C ILE A 162 11.10 18.21 16.29
N ASP A 163 11.83 19.09 16.98
CA ASP A 163 11.75 20.54 16.72
C ASP A 163 12.19 20.89 15.29
N THR A 164 13.23 20.23 14.76
CA THR A 164 13.64 20.42 13.36
C THR A 164 12.55 19.99 12.38
N HIS A 165 11.90 18.84 12.61
CA HIS A 165 10.81 18.37 11.76
C HIS A 165 9.56 19.27 11.85
N ILE A 166 9.28 19.86 13.02
CA ILE A 166 8.20 20.85 13.17
C ILE A 166 8.49 22.09 12.33
N ILE A 167 9.73 22.60 12.33
CA ILE A 167 10.13 23.75 11.51
C ILE A 167 10.00 23.43 10.01
N GLU A 168 10.43 22.25 9.59
CA GLU A 168 10.28 21.79 8.20
C GLU A 168 8.82 21.65 7.80
N GLY A 169 7.99 21.05 8.65
CA GLY A 169 6.54 20.96 8.46
C GLY A 169 5.91 22.34 8.26
N ASN A 170 6.26 23.31 9.11
CA ASN A 170 5.79 24.68 8.98
C ASN A 170 6.23 25.37 7.67
N LYS A 171 7.45 25.09 7.18
CA LYS A 171 7.90 25.58 5.86
C LYS A 171 7.06 24.98 4.72
N LYS A 172 6.75 23.68 4.79
CA LYS A 172 5.91 23.00 3.81
C LYS A 172 4.48 23.52 3.83
N ILE A 173 3.91 23.78 5.01
CA ILE A 173 2.57 24.40 5.14
C ILE A 173 2.54 25.78 4.46
N LYS A 174 3.55 26.63 4.67
CA LYS A 174 3.63 27.93 3.98
C LYS A 174 3.69 27.79 2.47
N GLN A 175 4.45 26.81 1.97
CA GLN A 175 4.54 26.52 0.53
C GLN A 175 3.20 26.03 -0.04
N ILE A 176 2.47 25.19 0.69
CA ILE A 176 1.12 24.75 0.31
C ILE A 176 0.16 25.95 0.22
N CYS A 177 0.13 26.84 1.23
CA CYS A 177 -0.73 28.03 1.18
C CYS A 177 -0.39 28.97 0.01
N TYR A 178 0.88 29.07 -0.38
CA TYR A 178 1.27 29.84 -1.57
C TYR A 178 0.73 29.19 -2.85
N LEU A 179 0.89 27.87 -3.00
CA LEU A 179 0.37 27.13 -4.15
C LEU A 179 -1.16 27.16 -4.23
N GLU A 180 -1.85 27.15 -3.10
CA GLU A 180 -3.31 27.29 -3.04
C GLU A 180 -3.77 28.66 -3.55
N LYS A 181 -3.09 29.74 -3.17
CA LYS A 181 -3.38 31.08 -3.69
C LYS A 181 -3.13 31.19 -5.20
N GLU A 182 -2.05 30.60 -5.69
CA GLU A 182 -1.76 30.61 -7.12
C GLU A 182 -2.77 29.79 -7.92
N ARG A 183 -3.19 28.63 -7.39
CA ARG A 183 -4.29 27.83 -7.96
C ARG A 183 -5.57 28.65 -8.07
N ASP A 184 -5.95 29.36 -7.01
CA ASP A 184 -7.20 30.13 -6.99
C ASP A 184 -7.14 31.30 -8.00
N ARG A 185 -5.99 31.94 -8.16
CA ARG A 185 -5.76 32.95 -9.20
C ARG A 185 -5.91 32.38 -10.61
N LEU A 186 -5.30 31.22 -10.87
CA LEU A 186 -5.41 30.54 -12.17
C LEU A 186 -6.84 30.10 -12.48
N LEU A 187 -7.61 29.68 -11.47
CA LEU A 187 -9.04 29.35 -11.63
C LEU A 187 -9.87 30.57 -12.02
N GLU A 188 -9.57 31.74 -11.43
CA GLU A 188 -10.26 32.98 -11.78
C GLU A 188 -9.94 33.43 -13.22
N GLU A 189 -8.68 33.29 -13.66
CA GLU A 189 -8.28 33.53 -15.04
C GLU A 189 -8.95 32.55 -16.02
N GLN A 190 -8.99 31.27 -15.68
CA GLN A 190 -9.69 30.25 -16.47
C GLN A 190 -11.19 30.59 -16.62
N LEU A 191 -11.85 31.03 -15.55
CA LEU A 191 -13.26 31.39 -15.57
C LEU A 191 -13.52 32.62 -16.46
N ASN A 192 -12.63 33.61 -16.41
CA ASN A 192 -12.68 34.78 -17.29
C ASN A 192 -12.45 34.44 -18.76
N LEU A 193 -11.50 33.55 -19.06
CA LEU A 193 -11.27 33.06 -20.43
C LEU A 193 -12.45 32.24 -20.95
N THR A 194 -13.07 31.43 -20.10
CA THR A 194 -14.24 30.63 -20.46
C THR A 194 -15.42 31.53 -20.84
N LYS A 195 -15.68 32.60 -20.07
CA LYS A 195 -16.70 33.60 -20.41
C LYS A 195 -16.43 34.26 -21.76
N LYS A 196 -15.18 34.66 -22.03
CA LYS A 196 -14.81 35.23 -23.34
C LYS A 196 -15.06 34.26 -24.50
N ILE A 197 -14.79 32.97 -24.29
CA ILE A 197 -15.07 31.94 -25.30
C ILE A 197 -16.59 31.83 -25.54
N GLU A 198 -17.39 31.82 -24.49
CA GLU A 198 -18.86 31.81 -24.61
C GLU A 198 -19.38 33.04 -25.40
N ASP A 199 -18.89 34.24 -25.08
CA ASP A 199 -19.24 35.47 -25.78
C ASP A 199 -18.88 35.38 -27.28
N TYR A 200 -17.69 34.89 -27.61
CA TYR A 200 -17.26 34.70 -29.01
C TYR A 200 -18.06 33.61 -29.73
N MET A 201 -18.47 32.53 -29.04
CA MET A 201 -19.33 31.51 -29.63
C MET A 201 -20.70 32.07 -29.98
N ASP A 202 -21.28 32.90 -29.10
CA ASP A 202 -22.57 33.52 -29.35
C ASP A 202 -22.50 34.55 -30.48
N GLU A 203 -21.43 35.34 -30.58
CA GLU A 203 -21.17 36.20 -31.74
C GLU A 203 -21.06 35.39 -33.03
N ALA A 204 -20.33 34.26 -33.01
CA ALA A 204 -20.18 33.38 -34.17
C ALA A 204 -21.53 32.76 -34.62
N LYS A 205 -22.42 32.43 -33.68
CA LYS A 205 -23.79 31.96 -34.01
C LYS A 205 -24.60 33.06 -34.69
N LEU A 206 -24.52 34.29 -34.18
CA LEU A 206 -25.19 35.45 -34.78
C LEU A 206 -24.70 35.71 -36.20
N ARG A 207 -23.38 35.68 -36.43
CA ARG A 207 -22.78 35.79 -37.77
C ARG A 207 -23.19 34.67 -38.71
N LYS A 208 -23.31 33.43 -38.22
CA LYS A 208 -23.81 32.30 -39.03
C LYS A 208 -25.27 32.51 -39.46
N ALA A 209 -26.11 33.06 -38.60
CA ALA A 209 -27.49 33.41 -38.94
C ALA A 209 -27.54 34.50 -40.03
N GLU A 210 -26.75 35.56 -39.90
CA GLU A 210 -26.62 36.60 -40.93
C GLU A 210 -26.20 36.02 -42.30
N ILE A 211 -25.21 35.12 -42.32
CA ILE A 211 -24.76 34.45 -43.54
C ILE A 211 -25.87 33.61 -44.16
N TYR A 212 -26.68 32.94 -43.34
CA TYR A 212 -27.79 32.13 -43.82
C TYR A 212 -28.85 32.99 -44.52
N ASP A 213 -29.22 34.12 -43.92
CA ASP A 213 -30.19 35.06 -44.50
C ASP A 213 -29.66 35.67 -45.81
N LEU A 214 -28.38 36.07 -45.85
CA LEU A 214 -27.74 36.57 -47.06
C LEU A 214 -27.71 35.53 -48.19
N LYS A 215 -27.44 34.25 -47.87
CA LYS A 215 -27.48 33.15 -48.85
C LYS A 215 -28.87 32.94 -49.43
N LYS A 216 -29.91 33.08 -48.60
CA LYS A 216 -31.30 32.99 -49.07
C LYS A 216 -31.63 34.10 -50.06
N VAL A 217 -31.23 35.34 -49.75
CA VAL A 217 -31.42 36.49 -50.66
C VAL A 217 -30.65 36.28 -51.97
N LEU A 218 -29.42 35.77 -51.90
CA LEU A 218 -28.62 35.43 -53.09
C LEU A 218 -29.32 34.41 -53.99
N ALA A 219 -29.85 33.33 -53.42
CA ALA A 219 -30.59 32.31 -54.17
C ALA A 219 -31.86 32.87 -54.85
N GLU A 220 -32.57 33.78 -54.18
CA GLU A 220 -33.72 34.47 -54.77
C GLU A 220 -33.31 35.34 -55.96
N GLN A 221 -32.18 36.05 -55.88
CA GLN A 221 -31.66 36.86 -56.98
C GLN A 221 -31.15 36.01 -58.15
N GLU A 222 -30.47 34.90 -57.87
CA GLU A 222 -30.04 33.94 -58.91
C GLU A 222 -31.22 33.35 -59.68
N ASN A 223 -32.32 33.04 -58.99
CA ASN A 223 -33.55 32.57 -59.63
C ASN A 223 -34.18 33.65 -60.52
N LYS A 224 -34.21 34.91 -60.07
CA LYS A 224 -34.67 36.03 -60.90
C LYS A 224 -33.81 36.21 -62.14
N LEU A 225 -32.49 36.11 -62.01
CA LEU A 225 -31.55 36.20 -63.14
C LEU A 225 -31.77 35.08 -64.15
N ARG A 226 -31.98 33.84 -63.67
CA ARG A 226 -32.32 32.70 -64.54
C ARG A 226 -33.63 32.91 -65.29
N MET A 227 -34.66 33.44 -64.63
CA MET A 227 -35.93 33.76 -65.30
C MET A 227 -35.74 34.80 -66.40
N GLN A 228 -34.93 35.84 -66.15
CA GLN A 228 -34.62 36.88 -67.15
C GLN A 228 -33.80 36.34 -68.33
N LEU A 229 -32.82 35.47 -68.08
CA LEU A 229 -32.04 34.79 -69.13
C LEU A 229 -32.93 33.93 -70.04
N ASN A 230 -33.83 33.14 -69.44
CA ASN A 230 -34.78 32.33 -70.21
C ASN A 230 -35.70 33.19 -71.09
N LEU A 231 -36.15 34.34 -70.57
CA LEU A 231 -36.97 35.29 -71.33
C LEU A 231 -36.18 35.89 -72.50
N PHE A 232 -34.92 36.25 -72.27
CA PHE A 232 -34.03 36.77 -73.32
C PHE A 232 -33.79 35.74 -74.43
N ASP A 233 -33.54 34.48 -74.08
CA ASP A 233 -33.34 33.41 -75.05
C ASP A 233 -34.61 33.12 -75.87
N ALA A 234 -35.80 33.21 -75.25
CA ALA A 234 -37.08 33.10 -75.95
C ALA A 234 -37.27 34.24 -76.97
N VAL A 235 -37.03 35.49 -76.56
CA VAL A 235 -37.12 36.66 -77.46
C VAL A 235 -36.09 36.55 -78.60
N ARG A 236 -34.88 36.05 -78.31
CA ARG A 236 -33.85 35.82 -79.33
C ARG A 236 -34.26 34.76 -80.34
N ALA A 237 -34.90 33.68 -79.89
CA ALA A 237 -35.45 32.64 -80.76
C ALA A 237 -36.57 33.19 -81.64
N GLU A 238 -37.50 33.97 -81.09
CA GLU A 238 -38.57 34.64 -81.84
C GLU A 238 -38.02 35.62 -82.89
N ARG A 239 -37.03 36.45 -82.52
CA ARG A 239 -36.36 37.36 -83.46
C ARG A 239 -35.75 36.60 -84.64
N ASN A 240 -35.07 35.48 -84.37
CA ASN A 240 -34.44 34.68 -85.41
C ASN A 240 -35.49 34.02 -86.33
N ALA A 241 -36.62 33.58 -85.76
CA ALA A 241 -37.74 33.05 -86.55
C ALA A 241 -38.37 34.13 -87.44
N LEU A 242 -38.63 35.32 -86.90
CA LEU A 242 -39.15 36.46 -87.67
C LEU A 242 -38.19 36.92 -88.75
N GLN A 243 -36.88 36.88 -88.50
CA GLN A 243 -35.86 37.21 -89.50
C GLN A 243 -35.82 36.20 -90.64
N LYS A 244 -36.00 34.91 -90.36
CA LYS A 244 -36.13 33.87 -91.39
C LYS A 244 -37.37 34.09 -92.25
N ASN A 245 -38.52 34.34 -91.62
CA ASN A 245 -39.77 34.63 -92.33
C ASN A 245 -39.66 35.90 -93.21
N LEU A 246 -38.95 36.93 -92.73
CA LEU A 246 -38.67 38.15 -93.50
C LEU A 246 -37.78 37.85 -94.72
N GLN A 247 -36.79 36.96 -94.60
CA GLN A 247 -35.94 36.55 -95.71
C GLN A 247 -36.73 35.76 -96.76
N GLU A 248 -37.60 34.84 -96.34
CA GLU A 248 -38.48 34.08 -97.22
C GLU A 248 -39.45 35.00 -97.95
N ALA A 249 -40.13 35.91 -97.25
CA ALA A 249 -41.03 36.90 -97.87
C ALA A 249 -40.31 37.86 -98.82
N ASN A 250 -39.06 38.24 -98.54
CA ASN A 250 -38.25 39.07 -99.43
C ASN A 250 -37.78 38.30 -100.68
N ALA A 251 -37.47 37.01 -100.56
CA ALA A 251 -37.14 36.14 -101.69
C ALA A 251 -38.36 35.98 -102.62
N GLU A 252 -39.54 35.74 -102.05
CA GLU A 252 -40.80 35.68 -102.80
C GLU A 252 -41.13 37.03 -103.46
N SER A 253 -40.96 38.15 -102.76
CA SER A 253 -41.17 39.49 -103.32
C SER A 253 -40.18 39.82 -104.44
N SER A 254 -38.93 39.37 -104.32
CA SER A 254 -37.90 39.44 -105.37
C SER A 254 -38.31 38.66 -106.60
N GLU A 255 -38.79 37.42 -106.42
CA GLU A 255 -39.24 36.56 -107.51
C GLU A 255 -40.50 37.10 -108.19
N LEU A 256 -41.41 37.72 -107.43
CA LEU A 256 -42.58 38.40 -108.00
C LEU A 256 -42.19 39.68 -108.75
N LYS A 257 -41.17 40.42 -108.30
CA LYS A 257 -40.64 41.59 -109.02
C LYS A 257 -39.91 41.21 -110.31
N THR A 258 -39.21 40.08 -110.37
CA THR A 258 -38.60 39.59 -111.62
C THR A 258 -39.68 39.09 -112.58
N LYS A 259 -40.70 38.38 -112.08
CA LYS A 259 -41.88 38.00 -112.87
C LYS A 259 -42.63 39.23 -113.41
N LEU A 260 -42.82 40.28 -112.61
CA LEU A 260 -43.48 41.53 -113.04
C LEU A 260 -42.70 42.28 -114.12
N LYS A 261 -41.36 42.31 -114.03
CA LYS A 261 -40.49 42.91 -115.07
C LYS A 261 -40.59 42.14 -116.38
N VAL A 262 -40.63 40.81 -116.33
CA VAL A 262 -40.78 39.96 -117.52
C VAL A 262 -42.17 40.15 -118.14
N THR A 263 -43.23 40.21 -117.35
CA THR A 263 -44.59 40.43 -117.86
C THR A 263 -44.80 41.84 -118.40
N SER A 264 -44.23 42.88 -117.78
CA SER A 264 -44.30 44.25 -118.29
C SER A 264 -43.65 44.39 -119.67
N HIS A 265 -42.48 43.77 -119.87
CA HIS A 265 -41.78 43.78 -121.15
C HIS A 265 -42.52 42.96 -122.23
N GLN A 266 -43.16 41.85 -121.83
CA GLN A 266 -44.06 41.09 -122.71
C GLN A 266 -45.33 41.87 -123.07
N THR A 267 -45.81 42.78 -122.24
CA THR A 267 -47.04 43.55 -122.50
C THR A 267 -46.79 44.70 -123.49
N GLU A 268 -45.59 45.27 -123.51
CA GLU A 268 -45.14 46.24 -124.53
C GLU A 268 -44.88 45.57 -125.88
N GLN A 269 -44.27 44.37 -125.92
CA GLN A 269 -44.14 43.58 -127.16
C GLN A 269 -45.48 43.07 -127.71
N LEU A 270 -46.42 42.68 -126.85
CA LEU A 270 -47.73 42.17 -127.28
C LEU A 270 -48.65 43.27 -127.84
N LYS A 271 -48.41 44.56 -127.54
CA LYS A 271 -49.15 45.67 -128.18
C LYS A 271 -48.73 45.91 -129.64
N GLU A 272 -47.47 45.62 -130.00
CA GLU A 272 -46.99 45.67 -131.39
C GLU A 272 -47.36 44.39 -132.18
N ASP A 273 -47.42 43.23 -131.52
CA ASP A 273 -47.74 41.94 -132.15
C ASP A 273 -49.24 41.69 -132.41
N ILE A 274 -50.16 42.36 -131.69
CA ILE A 274 -51.62 42.23 -131.90
C ILE A 274 -52.06 42.75 -133.29
N ALA A 275 -51.29 43.65 -133.92
CA ALA A 275 -51.53 44.09 -135.30
C ALA A 275 -51.09 43.05 -136.36
N MET A 276 -50.25 42.07 -136.00
CA MET A 276 -49.74 41.06 -136.93
C MET A 276 -50.41 39.68 -136.79
N LYS A 277 -51.10 39.38 -135.68
CA LYS A 277 -51.62 38.02 -135.38
C LYS A 277 -53.01 37.67 -135.91
N GLU A 278 -53.70 38.58 -136.61
CA GLU A 278 -54.83 38.20 -137.48
C GLU A 278 -54.38 37.31 -138.67
N GLN A 279 -53.09 37.28 -139.02
CA GLN A 279 -52.55 36.44 -140.10
C GLN A 279 -52.11 35.02 -139.69
N GLN A 280 -52.09 34.62 -138.41
CA GLN A 280 -51.46 33.36 -137.97
C GLN A 280 -52.39 32.34 -137.29
N LEU A 281 -53.66 32.32 -137.72
CA LEU A 281 -54.63 31.23 -137.50
C LEU A 281 -54.17 29.88 -138.09
N ILE A 282 -53.10 29.87 -138.89
CA ILE A 282 -52.55 28.68 -139.58
C ILE A 282 -51.63 27.84 -138.66
N LYS A 283 -51.28 28.29 -137.45
CA LYS A 283 -50.28 27.61 -136.57
C LYS A 283 -50.85 26.65 -135.51
N GLU A 284 -52.16 26.54 -135.33
CA GLU A 284 -52.76 25.76 -134.22
C GLU A 284 -52.61 24.23 -134.35
N GLU A 285 -52.31 23.70 -135.54
CA GLU A 285 -52.17 22.26 -135.78
C GLU A 285 -50.93 21.60 -135.12
N ILE A 286 -49.93 22.39 -134.69
CA ILE A 286 -48.66 21.89 -134.15
C ILE A 286 -48.72 21.67 -132.62
N ILE A 287 -49.68 22.27 -131.91
CA ILE A 287 -49.74 22.28 -130.44
C ILE A 287 -50.29 20.95 -129.87
N LEU A 288 -51.11 20.21 -130.63
CA LEU A 288 -51.70 18.93 -130.20
C LEU A 288 -50.65 17.82 -129.95
N ARG A 289 -49.45 17.90 -130.56
CA ARG A 289 -48.36 16.91 -130.41
C ARG A 289 -47.45 17.13 -129.19
N LYS A 290 -47.46 18.29 -128.53
CA LYS A 290 -46.63 18.56 -127.33
C LYS A 290 -47.33 18.15 -126.03
N VAL A 291 -48.64 18.36 -125.94
CA VAL A 291 -49.47 18.03 -124.75
C VAL A 291 -49.52 16.53 -124.47
N THR A 292 -49.37 15.68 -125.51
CA THR A 292 -49.31 14.22 -125.38
C THR A 292 -48.00 13.70 -124.78
N LYS A 293 -46.93 14.50 -124.74
CA LYS A 293 -45.61 14.10 -124.22
C LYS A 293 -45.40 14.48 -122.74
N GLU A 294 -45.99 15.58 -122.28
CA GLU A 294 -46.00 15.98 -120.86
C GLU A 294 -46.91 15.09 -120.00
N LYS A 295 -48.01 14.59 -120.59
CA LYS A 295 -48.91 13.62 -119.94
C LYS A 295 -48.20 12.30 -119.56
N GLU A 296 -47.27 11.84 -120.39
CA GLU A 296 -46.54 10.58 -120.14
C GLU A 296 -45.48 10.75 -119.05
N ASN A 297 -44.81 11.91 -119.00
CA ASN A 297 -43.79 12.21 -117.98
C ASN A 297 -44.39 12.37 -116.56
N LEU A 298 -45.54 13.04 -116.44
CA LEU A 298 -46.25 13.18 -115.16
C LEU A 298 -46.79 11.83 -114.64
N ARG A 299 -46.99 10.86 -115.52
CA ARG A 299 -47.42 9.49 -115.18
C ARG A 299 -46.29 8.70 -114.50
N VAL A 300 -45.06 8.82 -115.00
CA VAL A 300 -43.87 8.19 -114.42
C VAL A 300 -43.52 8.77 -113.05
N GLU A 301 -43.70 10.09 -112.84
CA GLU A 301 -43.49 10.71 -111.52
C GLU A 301 -44.53 10.27 -110.48
N CYS A 302 -45.79 10.06 -110.90
CA CYS A 302 -46.82 9.49 -110.02
C CYS A 302 -46.51 8.04 -109.62
N ASP A 303 -46.02 7.22 -110.56
CA ASP A 303 -45.69 5.81 -110.28
C ASP A 303 -44.50 5.68 -109.31
N ASN A 304 -43.47 6.52 -109.47
CA ASN A 304 -42.33 6.58 -108.55
C ASN A 304 -42.75 7.05 -107.14
N GLY A 305 -43.68 8.02 -107.05
CA GLY A 305 -44.23 8.47 -105.77
C GLY A 305 -45.04 7.39 -105.05
N LEU A 306 -45.80 6.56 -105.79
CA LEU A 306 -46.56 5.44 -105.25
C LEU A 306 -45.66 4.32 -104.71
N GLU A 307 -44.51 4.08 -105.35
CA GLU A 307 -43.53 3.10 -104.90
C GLU A 307 -42.81 3.55 -103.61
N MET A 308 -42.49 4.83 -103.49
CA MET A 308 -41.91 5.39 -102.25
C MET A 308 -42.89 5.33 -101.06
N ILE A 309 -44.19 5.55 -101.32
CA ILE A 309 -45.24 5.41 -100.30
C ILE A 309 -45.41 3.94 -99.87
N ARG A 310 -45.19 2.96 -100.76
CA ARG A 310 -45.20 1.53 -100.38
C ARG A 310 -44.05 1.19 -99.44
N ASN A 311 -42.84 1.62 -99.76
CA ASN A 311 -41.65 1.34 -98.94
C ASN A 311 -41.79 1.95 -97.53
N LEU A 312 -42.26 3.19 -97.44
CA LEU A 312 -42.53 3.83 -96.14
C LEU A 312 -43.61 3.12 -95.32
N LYS A 313 -44.60 2.48 -95.97
CA LYS A 313 -45.62 1.68 -95.26
C LYS A 313 -45.07 0.37 -94.70
N GLU A 314 -44.13 -0.27 -95.39
CA GLU A 314 -43.44 -1.46 -94.91
C GLU A 314 -42.55 -1.15 -93.69
N GLU A 315 -41.76 -0.07 -93.75
CA GLU A 315 -40.95 0.39 -92.61
C GLU A 315 -41.82 0.73 -91.38
N LEU A 316 -42.97 1.36 -91.59
CA LEU A 316 -43.90 1.72 -90.51
C LEU A 316 -44.56 0.47 -89.90
N SER A 317 -44.74 -0.60 -90.68
CA SER A 317 -45.20 -1.90 -90.19
C SER A 317 -44.15 -2.58 -89.30
N GLU A 318 -42.88 -2.54 -89.68
CA GLU A 318 -41.78 -3.11 -88.89
C GLU A 318 -41.59 -2.38 -87.56
N LEU A 319 -41.63 -1.04 -87.57
CA LEU A 319 -41.54 -0.24 -86.33
C LEU A 319 -42.69 -0.52 -85.36
N LYS A 320 -43.91 -0.71 -85.87
CA LYS A 320 -45.07 -1.11 -85.05
C LYS A 320 -44.94 -2.51 -84.45
N ALA A 321 -44.24 -3.42 -85.14
CA ALA A 321 -43.97 -4.75 -84.59
C ALA A 321 -42.95 -4.69 -83.44
N GLU A 322 -41.92 -3.85 -83.57
CA GLU A 322 -40.91 -3.66 -82.53
C GLU A 322 -41.48 -2.94 -81.30
N GLU A 323 -42.35 -1.94 -81.50
CA GLU A 323 -43.08 -1.28 -80.41
C GLU A 323 -43.85 -2.30 -79.55
N LYS A 324 -44.58 -3.22 -80.20
CA LYS A 324 -45.32 -4.28 -79.50
C LYS A 324 -44.41 -5.23 -78.73
N ARG A 325 -43.23 -5.54 -79.28
CA ARG A 325 -42.24 -6.41 -78.64
C ARG A 325 -41.67 -5.74 -77.38
N LEU A 326 -41.28 -4.47 -77.47
CA LEU A 326 -40.78 -3.68 -76.35
C LEU A 326 -41.85 -3.52 -75.24
N HIS A 327 -43.10 -3.28 -75.62
CA HIS A 327 -44.21 -3.19 -74.67
C HIS A 327 -44.38 -4.48 -73.85
N LYS A 328 -44.19 -5.65 -74.48
CA LYS A 328 -44.27 -6.96 -73.81
C LYS A 328 -43.11 -7.17 -72.82
N VAL A 329 -41.92 -6.67 -73.12
CA VAL A 329 -40.76 -6.72 -72.21
C VAL A 329 -41.00 -5.84 -70.97
N ILE A 330 -41.52 -4.63 -71.15
CA ILE A 330 -41.86 -3.72 -70.05
C ILE A 330 -42.91 -4.36 -69.14
N LEU A 331 -43.97 -4.94 -69.71
CA LEU A 331 -45.03 -5.60 -68.95
C LEU A 331 -44.50 -6.79 -68.11
N ASN A 332 -43.53 -7.54 -68.63
CA ASN A 332 -42.88 -8.61 -67.89
C ASN A 332 -41.96 -8.09 -66.79
N GLY A 333 -41.23 -6.98 -67.04
CA GLY A 333 -40.44 -6.28 -66.02
C GLY A 333 -41.30 -5.80 -64.86
N ASP A 334 -42.44 -5.18 -65.14
CA ASP A 334 -43.38 -4.70 -64.11
C ASP A 334 -43.95 -5.84 -63.26
N LYS A 335 -44.19 -7.01 -63.85
CA LYS A 335 -44.62 -8.21 -63.10
C LYS A 335 -43.52 -8.70 -62.15
N LEU A 336 -42.27 -8.75 -62.61
CA LEU A 336 -41.15 -9.17 -61.79
C LEU A 336 -40.92 -8.22 -60.60
N ILE A 337 -40.99 -6.91 -60.85
CA ILE A 337 -40.87 -5.88 -59.80
C ILE A 337 -41.98 -6.07 -58.76
N ARG A 338 -43.23 -6.25 -59.17
CA ARG A 338 -44.35 -6.49 -58.22
C ARG A 338 -44.13 -7.74 -57.36
N GLN A 339 -43.58 -8.80 -57.95
CA GLN A 339 -43.29 -10.03 -57.22
C GLN A 339 -42.16 -9.83 -56.20
N GLN A 340 -41.08 -9.17 -56.60
CA GLN A 340 -39.97 -8.84 -55.69
C GLN A 340 -40.40 -7.91 -54.54
N THR A 341 -41.27 -6.92 -54.80
CA THR A 341 -41.81 -6.06 -53.75
C THR A 341 -42.63 -6.86 -52.73
N LYS A 342 -43.42 -7.84 -53.18
CA LYS A 342 -44.21 -8.70 -52.30
C LYS A 342 -43.33 -9.63 -51.45
N ASP A 343 -42.28 -10.18 -52.05
CA ASP A 343 -41.30 -11.02 -51.32
C ASP A 343 -40.55 -10.18 -50.26
N LEU A 344 -40.23 -8.92 -50.59
CA LEU A 344 -39.60 -7.99 -49.66
C LEU A 344 -40.53 -7.61 -48.50
N GLU A 345 -41.83 -7.39 -48.75
CA GLU A 345 -42.82 -7.19 -47.69
C GLU A 345 -42.96 -8.41 -46.77
N GLN A 346 -42.90 -9.63 -47.31
CA GLN A 346 -42.88 -10.85 -46.50
C GLN A 346 -41.63 -10.93 -45.61
N LEU A 347 -40.45 -10.68 -46.17
CA LEU A 347 -39.20 -10.68 -45.41
C LEU A 347 -39.17 -9.59 -44.32
N LEU A 348 -39.77 -8.42 -44.59
CA LEU A 348 -39.91 -7.37 -43.58
C LEU A 348 -40.83 -7.81 -42.43
N ASN A 349 -41.95 -8.47 -42.73
CA ASN A 349 -42.84 -9.01 -41.71
C ASN A 349 -42.16 -10.11 -40.88
N GLU A 350 -41.40 -11.02 -41.51
CA GLU A 350 -40.62 -12.04 -40.78
C GLU A 350 -39.57 -11.41 -39.87
N ARG A 351 -38.85 -10.39 -40.37
CA ARG A 351 -37.89 -9.62 -39.57
C ARG A 351 -38.55 -8.98 -38.36
N ASP A 352 -39.74 -8.39 -38.52
CA ASP A 352 -40.43 -7.69 -37.44
C ASP A 352 -40.98 -8.67 -36.38
N ILE A 353 -41.42 -9.85 -36.79
CA ILE A 353 -41.81 -10.94 -35.89
C ILE A 353 -40.59 -11.44 -35.11
N LEU A 354 -39.46 -11.71 -35.79
CA LEU A 354 -38.21 -12.15 -35.15
C LEU A 354 -37.65 -11.07 -34.22
N GLY A 355 -37.71 -9.80 -34.61
CA GLY A 355 -37.34 -8.66 -33.78
C GLY A 355 -38.17 -8.61 -32.50
N SER A 356 -39.49 -8.77 -32.62
CA SER A 356 -40.39 -8.81 -31.46
C SER A 356 -40.12 -10.00 -30.54
N GLN A 357 -39.80 -11.18 -31.09
CA GLN A 357 -39.41 -12.35 -30.30
C GLN A 357 -38.08 -12.14 -29.58
N LEU A 358 -37.11 -11.52 -30.24
CA LEU A 358 -35.79 -11.24 -29.66
C LEU A 358 -35.89 -10.26 -28.50
N VAL A 359 -36.72 -9.23 -28.62
CA VAL A 359 -37.01 -8.30 -27.50
C VAL A 359 -37.59 -9.05 -26.31
N ARG A 360 -38.62 -9.89 -26.51
CA ARG A 360 -39.21 -10.70 -25.42
C ARG A 360 -38.19 -11.61 -24.75
N ARG A 361 -37.31 -12.25 -25.52
CA ARG A 361 -36.24 -13.09 -24.97
C ARG A 361 -35.21 -12.29 -24.19
N ASN A 362 -34.92 -11.07 -24.61
CA ASN A 362 -34.01 -10.18 -23.89
C ASN A 362 -34.62 -9.69 -22.57
N ASP A 363 -35.93 -9.44 -22.54
CA ASP A 363 -36.66 -9.12 -21.32
C ASP A 363 -36.69 -10.32 -20.35
N GLU A 364 -36.93 -11.54 -20.85
CA GLU A 364 -36.83 -12.78 -20.08
C GLU A 364 -35.42 -12.98 -19.48
N LEU A 365 -34.38 -12.74 -20.27
CA LEU A 365 -32.99 -12.81 -19.80
C LEU A 365 -32.71 -11.78 -18.71
N SER A 366 -33.23 -10.56 -18.85
CA SER A 366 -33.08 -9.50 -17.85
C SER A 366 -33.72 -9.89 -16.51
N LEU A 367 -34.94 -10.44 -16.55
CA LEU A 367 -35.61 -10.97 -15.37
C LEU A 367 -34.84 -12.14 -14.72
N LEU A 368 -34.25 -13.02 -15.53
CA LEU A 368 -33.42 -14.12 -15.04
C LEU A 368 -32.13 -13.62 -14.39
N TYR A 369 -31.46 -12.62 -14.96
CA TYR A 369 -30.28 -12.02 -14.35
C TYR A 369 -30.61 -11.35 -13.01
N GLU A 370 -31.74 -10.66 -12.93
CA GLU A 370 -32.19 -10.06 -11.67
C GLU A 370 -32.51 -11.12 -10.61
N LYS A 371 -33.16 -12.23 -11.02
CA LYS A 371 -33.38 -13.38 -10.14
C LYS A 371 -32.07 -14.03 -9.67
N ILE A 372 -31.08 -14.20 -10.55
CA ILE A 372 -29.75 -14.70 -10.19
C ILE A 372 -29.08 -13.75 -9.20
N LYS A 373 -29.16 -12.44 -9.41
CA LYS A 373 -28.60 -11.44 -8.51
C LYS A 373 -29.23 -11.49 -7.11
N ILE A 374 -30.55 -11.66 -7.02
CA ILE A 374 -31.25 -11.84 -5.74
C ILE A 374 -30.86 -13.15 -5.05
N LEU A 375 -30.72 -14.24 -5.81
CA LEU A 375 -30.27 -15.52 -5.27
C LEU A 375 -28.82 -15.46 -4.78
N GLN A 376 -27.94 -14.78 -5.50
CA GLN A 376 -26.55 -14.57 -5.09
C GLN A 376 -26.45 -13.73 -3.82
N THR A 377 -27.20 -12.63 -3.71
CA THR A 377 -27.19 -11.82 -2.47
C THR A 377 -27.75 -12.59 -1.29
N THR A 378 -28.78 -13.41 -1.51
CA THR A 378 -29.33 -14.31 -0.49
C THR A 378 -28.32 -15.37 -0.07
N LEU A 379 -27.59 -15.95 -1.01
CA LEU A 379 -26.53 -16.93 -0.75
C LEU A 379 -25.39 -16.30 0.06
N HIS A 380 -24.87 -15.15 -0.35
CA HIS A 380 -23.81 -14.44 0.39
C HIS A 380 -24.25 -14.08 1.82
N ARG A 381 -25.52 -13.67 2.00
CA ARG A 381 -26.07 -13.43 3.34
C ARG A 381 -26.12 -14.72 4.17
N GLY A 382 -26.50 -15.84 3.56
CA GLY A 382 -26.48 -17.16 4.20
C GLY A 382 -25.07 -17.63 4.57
N GLU A 383 -24.10 -17.43 3.67
CA GLU A 383 -22.68 -17.75 3.90
C GLU A 383 -22.09 -16.94 5.05
N ALA A 384 -22.33 -15.62 5.08
CA ALA A 384 -21.89 -14.76 6.18
C ALA A 384 -22.51 -15.19 7.52
N GLN A 385 -23.79 -15.56 7.53
CA GLN A 385 -24.44 -16.10 8.74
C GLN A 385 -23.84 -17.44 9.15
N TYR A 386 -23.52 -18.32 8.20
CA TYR A 386 -22.88 -19.61 8.47
C TYR A 386 -21.46 -19.43 9.05
N GLU A 387 -20.66 -18.53 8.48
CA GLU A 387 -19.34 -18.18 9.02
C GLU A 387 -19.42 -17.62 10.43
N GLN A 388 -20.40 -16.75 10.69
CA GLN A 388 -20.64 -16.25 12.04
C GLN A 388 -20.96 -17.39 13.02
N ARG A 389 -21.77 -18.38 12.61
CA ARG A 389 -22.04 -19.56 13.44
C ARG A 389 -20.81 -20.44 13.65
N LEU A 390 -19.94 -20.56 12.65
CA LEU A 390 -18.68 -21.29 12.81
C LEU A 390 -17.75 -20.60 13.83
N GLU A 391 -17.71 -19.26 13.82
CA GLU A 391 -16.94 -18.51 14.81
C GLU A 391 -17.57 -18.59 16.20
N ASP A 392 -18.90 -18.50 16.33
CA ASP A 392 -19.61 -18.77 17.59
C ASP A 392 -19.24 -20.15 18.15
N ILE A 393 -19.25 -21.20 17.30
CA ILE A 393 -18.85 -22.56 17.67
C ILE A 393 -17.38 -22.61 18.09
N ARG A 394 -16.50 -21.86 17.44
CA ARG A 394 -15.07 -21.80 17.79
C ARG A 394 -14.88 -21.17 19.16
N VAL A 395 -15.53 -20.04 19.43
CA VAL A 395 -15.51 -19.36 20.73
C VAL A 395 -16.05 -20.29 21.82
N LEU A 396 -17.19 -20.94 21.58
CA LEU A 396 -17.75 -21.92 22.51
C LEU A 396 -16.80 -23.10 22.77
N LYS A 397 -16.08 -23.59 21.76
CA LYS A 397 -15.06 -24.64 21.95
C LYS A 397 -13.90 -24.18 22.82
N VAL A 398 -13.45 -22.93 22.67
CA VAL A 398 -12.41 -22.34 23.53
C VAL A 398 -12.93 -22.21 24.97
N GLU A 399 -14.16 -21.74 25.15
CA GLU A 399 -14.78 -21.60 26.47
C GLU A 399 -14.96 -22.95 27.15
N ILE A 400 -15.39 -23.99 26.41
CA ILE A 400 -15.45 -25.37 26.93
C ILE A 400 -14.07 -25.86 27.37
N LYS A 401 -13.00 -25.56 26.61
CA LYS A 401 -11.63 -25.92 27.02
C LYS A 401 -11.22 -25.19 28.30
N ARG A 402 -11.51 -23.89 28.41
CA ARG A 402 -11.27 -23.09 29.61
C ARG A 402 -12.00 -23.66 30.82
N LEU A 403 -13.31 -23.88 30.70
CA LEU A 403 -14.15 -24.44 31.77
C LEU A 403 -13.66 -25.84 32.19
N ARG A 404 -13.18 -26.67 31.25
CA ARG A 404 -12.56 -27.96 31.58
C ARG A 404 -11.25 -27.80 32.35
N GLN A 405 -10.41 -26.84 31.98
CA GLN A 405 -9.17 -26.54 32.72
C GLN A 405 -9.48 -26.02 34.12
N GLU A 406 -10.46 -25.12 34.26
CA GLU A 406 -10.90 -24.59 35.54
C GLU A 406 -11.47 -25.69 36.43
N LYS A 407 -12.33 -26.57 35.89
CA LYS A 407 -12.81 -27.77 36.59
C LYS A 407 -11.63 -28.63 37.08
N ASN A 408 -10.62 -28.87 36.23
CA ASN A 408 -9.47 -29.68 36.60
C ASN A 408 -8.63 -29.02 37.71
N LEU A 409 -8.44 -27.71 37.65
CA LEU A 409 -7.75 -26.96 38.71
C LEU A 409 -8.54 -27.02 40.02
N LEU A 410 -9.84 -26.76 40.00
CA LEU A 410 -10.70 -26.87 41.17
C LEU A 410 -10.71 -28.30 41.75
N THR A 411 -10.69 -29.32 40.90
CA THR A 411 -10.59 -30.72 41.35
C THR A 411 -9.28 -30.99 42.09
N LYS A 412 -8.16 -30.43 41.62
CA LYS A 412 -6.87 -30.48 42.34
C LYS A 412 -6.88 -29.65 43.62
N THR A 413 -7.56 -28.52 43.64
CA THR A 413 -7.72 -27.73 44.87
C THR A 413 -8.55 -28.49 45.91
N ILE A 414 -9.57 -29.23 45.49
CA ILE A 414 -10.36 -30.10 46.38
C ILE A 414 -9.48 -31.22 46.96
N SER A 415 -8.58 -31.83 46.19
CA SER A 415 -7.62 -32.80 46.75
C SER A 415 -6.66 -32.15 47.75
N ASN A 416 -6.21 -30.92 47.49
CA ASN A 416 -5.35 -30.22 48.46
C ASN A 416 -6.13 -29.79 49.73
N MET A 417 -7.45 -29.63 49.65
CA MET A 417 -8.30 -29.31 50.79
C MET A 417 -8.33 -30.45 51.83
N THR A 418 -8.21 -31.71 51.40
CA THR A 418 -8.14 -32.84 52.36
C THR A 418 -6.83 -32.81 53.15
N ASP A 419 -5.72 -32.46 52.51
CA ASP A 419 -4.41 -32.36 53.16
C ASP A 419 -4.38 -31.16 54.12
N LEU A 420 -4.90 -30.01 53.68
CA LEU A 420 -5.07 -28.83 54.53
C LEU A 420 -6.00 -29.10 55.73
N ARG A 421 -7.06 -29.91 55.57
CA ARG A 421 -7.91 -30.31 56.70
C ARG A 421 -7.17 -31.19 57.69
N GLN A 422 -6.28 -32.08 57.23
CA GLN A 422 -5.43 -32.87 58.12
C GLN A 422 -4.40 -31.99 58.84
N GLU A 423 -3.82 -31.02 58.15
CA GLU A 423 -2.87 -30.08 58.72
C GLU A 423 -3.55 -29.17 59.77
N VAL A 424 -4.75 -28.67 59.49
CA VAL A 424 -5.58 -27.94 60.46
C VAL A 424 -5.90 -28.82 61.67
N PHE A 425 -6.28 -30.09 61.47
CA PHE A 425 -6.51 -31.01 62.58
C PHE A 425 -5.24 -31.24 63.43
N HIS A 426 -4.07 -31.36 62.80
CA HIS A 426 -2.79 -31.46 63.51
C HIS A 426 -2.45 -30.19 64.28
N LEU A 427 -2.65 -29.01 63.68
CA LEU A 427 -2.45 -27.72 64.32
C LEU A 427 -3.45 -27.50 65.47
N GLU A 428 -4.70 -27.91 65.33
CA GLU A 428 -5.70 -27.88 66.40
C GLU A 428 -5.34 -28.83 67.54
N ARG A 429 -4.82 -30.02 67.22
CA ARG A 429 -4.29 -30.97 68.21
C ARG A 429 -3.08 -30.41 68.95
N ASP A 430 -2.15 -29.77 68.24
CA ASP A 430 -0.96 -29.17 68.84
C ASP A 430 -1.33 -27.91 69.65
N LEU A 431 -2.28 -27.11 69.17
CA LEU A 431 -2.85 -25.98 69.90
C LEU A 431 -3.57 -26.43 71.18
N THR A 432 -4.35 -27.51 71.12
CA THR A 432 -4.98 -28.08 72.32
C THR A 432 -3.96 -28.66 73.28
N ARG A 433 -2.88 -29.30 72.78
CA ARG A 433 -1.75 -29.75 73.61
C ARG A 433 -1.07 -28.59 74.31
N GLU A 434 -0.75 -27.50 73.60
CA GLU A 434 -0.13 -26.32 74.20
C GLU A 434 -1.10 -25.57 75.13
N ARG A 435 -2.40 -25.53 74.83
CA ARG A 435 -3.42 -25.01 75.77
C ARG A 435 -3.52 -25.84 77.04
N LEU A 436 -3.47 -27.17 76.96
CA LEU A 436 -3.42 -28.05 78.12
C LEU A 436 -2.13 -27.85 78.92
N LYS A 437 -1.00 -27.60 78.25
CA LYS A 437 0.28 -27.26 78.87
C LYS A 437 0.22 -25.93 79.61
N CYS A 438 -0.34 -24.90 78.98
CA CYS A 438 -0.60 -23.62 79.63
C CYS A 438 -1.54 -23.77 80.81
N LYS A 439 -2.58 -24.61 80.69
CA LYS A 439 -3.52 -24.88 81.78
C LYS A 439 -2.87 -25.66 82.92
N ALA A 440 -1.98 -26.61 82.62
CA ALA A 440 -1.18 -27.32 83.61
C ALA A 440 -0.20 -26.37 84.32
N LEU A 441 0.45 -25.47 83.58
CA LEU A 441 1.30 -24.41 84.15
C LEU A 441 0.48 -23.40 84.97
N GLU A 442 -0.75 -23.08 84.56
CA GLU A 442 -1.70 -22.28 85.34
C GLU A 442 -2.14 -23.00 86.62
N GLU A 443 -2.37 -24.30 86.57
CA GLU A 443 -2.70 -25.14 87.74
C GLU A 443 -1.49 -25.28 88.68
N GLU A 444 -0.26 -25.38 88.16
CA GLU A 444 0.98 -25.26 88.93
C GLU A 444 1.14 -23.87 89.57
N LEU A 445 0.64 -22.82 88.90
CA LEU A 445 0.57 -21.45 89.44
C LEU A 445 -0.51 -21.31 90.51
N GLN A 446 -1.65 -22.00 90.38
CA GLN A 446 -2.76 -21.98 91.33
C GLN A 446 -2.47 -22.81 92.59
N ASN A 447 -1.73 -23.92 92.48
CA ASN A 447 -1.29 -24.74 93.62
C ASN A 447 0.25 -24.83 93.68
N PRO A 448 0.91 -23.84 94.29
CA PRO A 448 2.36 -23.80 94.37
C PRO A 448 2.88 -24.83 95.37
N MET A 449 3.33 -25.99 94.89
CA MET A 449 4.15 -26.93 95.67
C MET A 449 5.63 -26.48 95.66
N ASN A 450 5.88 -25.24 96.08
CA ASN A 450 7.16 -24.78 96.63
C ASN A 450 7.05 -23.30 97.01
N ILE A 451 7.22 -23.02 98.30
CA ILE A 451 7.17 -21.69 98.88
C ILE A 451 8.47 -20.98 98.52
N HIS A 452 8.47 -20.08 97.52
CA HIS A 452 9.20 -18.80 97.57
C HIS A 452 8.81 -17.85 96.41
N ARG A 453 8.27 -16.69 96.84
CA ARG A 453 8.43 -15.35 96.26
C ARG A 453 7.51 -14.92 95.10
N TRP A 454 6.24 -14.69 95.43
CA TRP A 454 5.40 -13.75 94.68
C TRP A 454 5.75 -12.31 95.08
N ARG A 455 5.94 -11.43 94.10
CA ARG A 455 6.16 -9.99 94.26
C ARG A 455 4.92 -9.29 93.68
N LYS A 456 4.24 -8.45 94.46
CA LYS A 456 3.22 -7.52 93.92
C LYS A 456 3.93 -6.52 93.01
N LEU A 457 3.54 -6.47 91.73
CA LEU A 457 3.93 -5.43 90.79
C LEU A 457 3.00 -4.23 91.02
N GLU A 458 3.53 -3.16 91.60
CA GLU A 458 2.88 -1.85 91.57
C GLU A 458 3.14 -1.24 90.19
N GLY A 459 2.13 -1.25 89.33
CA GLY A 459 2.07 -0.42 88.13
C GLY A 459 0.96 0.61 88.32
N THR A 460 1.28 1.89 88.19
CA THR A 460 0.29 2.97 88.13
C THR A 460 -0.40 2.94 86.77
N ASP A 461 -1.70 2.72 86.75
CA ASP A 461 -2.53 2.92 85.57
C ASP A 461 -2.53 4.42 85.19
N PRO A 462 -2.41 4.78 83.89
CA PRO A 462 -2.59 6.16 83.45
C PRO A 462 -3.99 6.67 83.80
N GLU A 463 -4.12 7.94 84.21
CA GLU A 463 -5.42 8.51 84.56
C GLU A 463 -6.43 8.39 83.40
N LEU A 464 -7.69 8.07 83.74
CA LEU A 464 -8.83 7.90 82.81
C LEU A 464 -8.91 9.01 81.75
N TYR A 465 -8.49 10.23 82.13
CA TYR A 465 -8.45 11.41 81.27
C TYR A 465 -7.44 11.29 80.11
N GLU A 466 -6.22 10.80 80.35
CA GLU A 466 -5.21 10.63 79.28
C GLU A 466 -5.60 9.53 78.28
N LEU A 467 -6.25 8.47 78.78
CA LEU A 467 -6.78 7.39 77.96
C LEU A 467 -7.97 7.87 77.11
N LEU A 468 -8.89 8.64 77.69
CA LEU A 468 -9.98 9.31 76.96
C LEU A 468 -9.45 10.29 75.90
N GLN A 469 -8.39 11.06 76.21
CA GLN A 469 -7.76 11.96 75.25
C GLN A 469 -7.12 11.19 74.08
N LYS A 470 -6.37 10.11 74.36
CA LYS A 470 -5.81 9.25 73.31
C LYS A 470 -6.90 8.56 72.50
N MET A 471 -7.98 8.10 73.14
CA MET A 471 -9.09 7.46 72.44
C MET A 471 -9.84 8.47 71.55
N GLN A 472 -10.05 9.70 71.99
CA GLN A 472 -10.64 10.77 71.17
C GLN A 472 -9.72 11.22 70.03
N LEU A 473 -8.40 11.29 70.25
CA LEU A 473 -7.43 11.58 69.20
C LEU A 473 -7.36 10.46 68.16
N LEU A 474 -7.38 9.21 68.60
CA LEU A 474 -7.43 8.04 67.72
C LEU A 474 -8.76 7.95 66.98
N GLN A 475 -9.90 8.23 67.62
CA GLN A 475 -11.20 8.31 66.95
C GLN A 475 -11.25 9.43 65.92
N LYS A 476 -10.72 10.63 66.23
CA LYS A 476 -10.61 11.72 65.24
C LYS A 476 -9.71 11.36 64.07
N ARG A 477 -8.59 10.68 64.34
CA ARG A 477 -7.66 10.22 63.29
C ARG A 477 -8.28 9.10 62.45
N LEU A 478 -9.01 8.17 63.06
CA LEU A 478 -9.73 7.10 62.39
C LEU A 478 -10.87 7.66 61.52
N LEU A 479 -11.65 8.61 62.05
CA LEU A 479 -12.70 9.30 61.30
C LEU A 479 -12.12 10.04 60.11
N ARG A 480 -11.00 10.76 60.28
CA ARG A 480 -10.30 11.44 59.18
C ARG A 480 -9.76 10.46 58.13
N GLN A 481 -9.16 9.36 58.55
CA GLN A 481 -8.68 8.34 57.62
C GLN A 481 -9.84 7.63 56.91
N SER A 482 -10.96 7.41 57.58
CA SER A 482 -12.16 6.84 56.99
C SER A 482 -12.80 7.78 55.97
N SER A 483 -12.84 9.09 56.24
CA SER A 483 -13.34 10.09 55.28
C SER A 483 -12.41 10.21 54.08
N GLU A 484 -11.09 10.24 54.29
CA GLU A 484 -10.11 10.24 53.19
C GLU A 484 -10.17 8.95 52.35
N ALA A 485 -10.44 7.80 52.97
CA ALA A 485 -10.61 6.53 52.25
C ALA A 485 -11.89 6.54 51.40
N ILE A 486 -13.01 7.03 51.93
CA ILE A 486 -14.29 7.17 51.20
C ILE A 486 -14.13 8.15 50.03
N GLU A 487 -13.42 9.26 50.23
CA GLU A 487 -13.19 10.25 49.19
C GLU A 487 -12.27 9.72 48.09
N ARG A 488 -11.22 8.95 48.45
CA ARG A 488 -10.40 8.22 47.47
C ARG A 488 -11.19 7.15 46.73
N GLU A 489 -12.06 6.40 47.40
CA GLU A 489 -12.90 5.38 46.76
C GLU A 489 -13.90 6.01 45.78
N ARG A 490 -14.45 7.19 46.12
CA ARG A 490 -15.28 7.99 45.22
C ARG A 490 -14.51 8.47 44.00
N GLN A 491 -13.31 9.01 44.19
CA GLN A 491 -12.43 9.43 43.09
C GLN A 491 -12.06 8.24 42.19
N LEU A 492 -11.84 7.06 42.77
CA LEU A 492 -11.51 5.83 42.04
C LEU A 492 -12.72 5.34 41.22
N LYS A 493 -13.94 5.36 41.78
CA LYS A 493 -15.18 5.07 41.04
C LYS A 493 -15.45 6.07 39.92
N GLU A 494 -15.20 7.36 40.13
CA GLU A 494 -15.32 8.39 39.10
C GLU A 494 -14.26 8.20 37.99
N ALA A 495 -13.01 7.87 38.34
CA ALA A 495 -11.95 7.54 37.40
C ALA A 495 -12.23 6.26 36.61
N GLU A 496 -12.77 5.21 37.24
CA GLU A 496 -13.21 3.97 36.58
C GLU A 496 -14.37 4.22 35.62
N ARG A 497 -15.35 5.04 36.02
CA ARG A 497 -16.46 5.43 35.14
C ARG A 497 -15.96 6.23 33.93
N LEU A 498 -15.04 7.17 34.14
CA LEU A 498 -14.39 7.93 33.06
C LEU A 498 -13.58 7.00 32.15
N TYR A 499 -12.83 6.06 32.71
CA TYR A 499 -12.07 5.06 31.97
C TYR A 499 -12.96 4.14 31.14
N LEU A 500 -14.07 3.64 31.70
CA LEU A 500 -15.04 2.80 30.98
C LEU A 500 -15.73 3.57 29.86
N ASN A 501 -16.10 4.83 30.11
CA ASN A 501 -16.65 5.72 29.09
C ASN A 501 -15.64 5.99 27.97
N LEU A 502 -14.39 6.33 28.31
CA LEU A 502 -13.29 6.51 27.35
C LEU A 502 -13.02 5.23 26.57
N ARG A 503 -13.02 4.07 27.22
CA ARG A 503 -12.85 2.77 26.58
C ARG A 503 -14.00 2.44 25.62
N GLN A 504 -15.25 2.77 25.98
CA GLN A 504 -16.38 2.65 25.05
C GLN A 504 -16.27 3.62 23.86
N ILE A 505 -15.79 4.84 24.07
CA ILE A 505 -15.55 5.81 23.00
C ILE A 505 -14.44 5.33 22.07
N VAL A 506 -13.31 4.87 22.62
CA VAL A 506 -12.17 4.34 21.86
C VAL A 506 -12.54 3.04 21.13
N ALA A 507 -13.35 2.16 21.73
CA ALA A 507 -13.86 0.96 21.06
C ALA A 507 -14.84 1.26 19.92
N ARG A 508 -15.50 2.44 19.93
CA ARG A 508 -16.36 2.93 18.84
C ARG A 508 -15.58 3.72 17.79
N GLN A 509 -14.35 4.13 18.08
CA GLN A 509 -13.50 4.78 17.11
C GLN A 509 -12.82 3.72 16.25
N PRO A 510 -12.99 3.75 14.91
CA PRO A 510 -12.22 2.90 14.03
C PRO A 510 -10.72 3.23 14.21
N GLY A 511 -9.87 2.20 14.24
CA GLY A 511 -8.43 2.38 14.44
C GLY A 511 -7.81 3.35 13.42
N PRO A 512 -6.64 3.94 13.71
CA PRO A 512 -6.02 4.98 12.88
C PRO A 512 -5.82 4.54 11.42
N GLU A 513 -5.57 3.25 11.18
CA GLU A 513 -5.48 2.65 9.84
C GLU A 513 -6.83 2.66 9.11
N LEU A 514 -7.92 2.36 9.81
CA LEU A 514 -9.26 2.31 9.24
C LEU A 514 -9.82 3.72 9.02
N GLN A 515 -9.42 4.70 9.84
CA GLN A 515 -9.75 6.12 9.64
C GLN A 515 -9.00 6.72 8.45
N ASP A 516 -7.74 6.33 8.23
CA ASP A 516 -6.97 6.70 7.03
C ASP A 516 -7.56 6.02 5.77
N GLN A 517 -7.99 4.76 5.87
CA GLN A 517 -8.75 4.09 4.81
C GLN A 517 -10.10 4.76 4.54
N LEU A 518 -10.84 5.20 5.57
CA LEU A 518 -12.10 5.92 5.41
C LEU A 518 -11.88 7.30 4.75
N GLN A 519 -10.84 8.03 5.12
CA GLN A 519 -10.49 9.29 4.46
C GLN A 519 -10.04 9.08 3.02
N LYS A 520 -9.24 8.05 2.74
CA LYS A 520 -8.83 7.69 1.37
C LYS A 520 -10.04 7.30 0.52
N THR A 521 -10.95 6.49 1.06
CA THR A 521 -12.18 6.09 0.35
C THR A 521 -13.16 7.24 0.18
N GLN A 522 -13.34 8.13 1.17
CA GLN A 522 -14.14 9.35 1.01
C GLN A 522 -13.55 10.32 -0.01
N LYS A 523 -12.22 10.51 -0.03
CA LYS A 523 -11.53 11.30 -1.05
C LYS A 523 -11.71 10.67 -2.43
N ALA A 524 -11.54 9.36 -2.55
CA ALA A 524 -11.77 8.63 -3.79
C ALA A 524 -13.24 8.72 -4.25
N LEU A 525 -14.20 8.62 -3.34
CA LEU A 525 -15.62 8.76 -3.63
C LEU A 525 -15.94 10.18 -4.11
N LYS A 526 -15.36 11.22 -3.48
CA LYS A 526 -15.55 12.63 -3.88
C LYS A 526 -14.95 12.90 -5.27
N VAL A 527 -13.76 12.37 -5.54
CA VAL A 527 -13.13 12.44 -6.87
C VAL A 527 -13.98 11.70 -7.90
N ASN A 528 -14.45 10.49 -7.60
CA ASN A 528 -15.29 9.70 -8.51
C ASN A 528 -16.67 10.35 -8.73
N THR A 529 -17.25 10.98 -7.71
CA THR A 529 -18.52 11.72 -7.84
C THR A 529 -18.35 12.94 -8.74
N ASN A 530 -17.22 13.66 -8.61
CA ASN A 530 -16.91 14.77 -9.50
C ASN A 530 -16.65 14.29 -10.93
N LYS A 531 -15.91 13.19 -11.12
CA LYS A 531 -15.73 12.55 -12.43
C LYS A 531 -17.06 12.14 -13.04
N MET A 532 -17.95 11.55 -12.25
CA MET A 532 -19.27 11.14 -12.73
C MET A 532 -20.13 12.34 -13.12
N LYS A 533 -20.03 13.47 -12.41
CA LYS A 533 -20.67 14.73 -12.82
C LYS A 533 -20.09 15.25 -14.15
N CYS A 534 -18.77 15.23 -14.33
CA CYS A 534 -18.13 15.59 -15.60
C CYS A 534 -18.57 14.67 -16.75
N LEU A 535 -18.58 13.35 -16.53
CA LEU A 535 -19.04 12.36 -17.50
C LEU A 535 -20.52 12.53 -17.85
N VAL A 536 -21.38 12.87 -16.88
CA VAL A 536 -22.80 13.16 -17.14
C VAL A 536 -22.97 14.44 -17.96
N SER A 537 -22.16 15.48 -17.70
CA SER A 537 -22.17 16.68 -18.56
C SER A 537 -21.62 16.39 -19.97
N GLU A 538 -20.56 15.60 -20.09
CA GLU A 538 -20.00 15.17 -21.38
C GLU A 538 -20.98 14.31 -22.17
N LEU A 539 -21.70 13.41 -21.49
CA LEU A 539 -22.77 12.60 -22.08
C LEU A 539 -23.89 13.50 -22.61
N ASN A 540 -24.36 14.46 -21.82
CA ASN A 540 -25.40 15.41 -22.26
C ASN A 540 -24.95 16.24 -23.46
N MET A 541 -23.68 16.69 -23.49
CA MET A 541 -23.13 17.42 -24.63
C MET A 541 -23.00 16.53 -25.88
N SER A 542 -22.56 15.29 -25.70
CA SER A 542 -22.45 14.30 -26.78
C SER A 542 -23.83 13.91 -27.35
N GLU A 543 -24.85 13.80 -26.49
CA GLU A 543 -26.23 13.58 -26.90
C GLU A 543 -26.80 14.76 -27.69
N LEU A 544 -26.44 15.99 -27.31
CA LEU A 544 -26.81 17.20 -28.05
C LEU A 544 -26.15 17.22 -29.43
N GLN A 545 -24.85 16.96 -29.51
CA GLN A 545 -24.10 16.88 -30.77
C GLN A 545 -24.62 15.74 -31.66
N ALA A 546 -24.97 14.58 -31.10
CA ALA A 546 -25.56 13.49 -31.85
C ALA A 546 -26.94 13.84 -32.42
N LYS A 547 -27.73 14.68 -31.73
CA LYS A 547 -28.99 15.22 -32.26
C LYS A 547 -28.73 16.21 -33.41
N GLU A 548 -27.72 17.07 -33.29
CA GLU A 548 -27.32 17.99 -34.37
C GLU A 548 -26.84 17.23 -35.61
N TYR A 549 -25.96 16.24 -35.46
CA TYR A 549 -25.51 15.41 -36.58
C TYR A 549 -26.63 14.59 -37.22
N LYS A 550 -27.63 14.13 -36.46
CA LYS A 550 -28.83 13.50 -37.02
C LYS A 550 -29.63 14.49 -37.87
N ALA A 551 -29.75 15.74 -37.44
CA ALA A 551 -30.42 16.78 -38.21
C ALA A 551 -29.64 17.14 -39.49
N GLU A 552 -28.32 17.23 -39.41
CA GLU A 552 -27.47 17.46 -40.59
C GLU A 552 -27.50 16.29 -41.57
N LEU A 553 -27.44 15.05 -41.09
CA LEU A 553 -27.58 13.85 -41.92
C LEU A 553 -28.94 13.83 -42.63
N ALA A 554 -30.03 14.21 -41.95
CA ALA A 554 -31.34 14.31 -42.58
C ALA A 554 -31.36 15.37 -43.70
N LYS A 555 -30.69 16.51 -43.48
CA LYS A 555 -30.56 17.58 -44.47
C LYS A 555 -29.74 17.15 -45.68
N VAL A 556 -28.55 16.58 -45.48
CA VAL A 556 -27.68 16.05 -46.55
C VAL A 556 -28.38 14.91 -47.30
N THR A 557 -29.15 14.07 -46.61
CA THR A 557 -29.93 13.00 -47.26
C THR A 557 -31.01 13.58 -48.18
N ASN A 558 -31.66 14.67 -47.78
CA ASN A 558 -32.62 15.37 -48.63
C ASN A 558 -31.95 16.08 -49.80
N GLU A 559 -30.82 16.74 -49.58
CA GLU A 559 -30.01 17.34 -50.66
C GLU A 559 -29.52 16.29 -51.65
N MET A 560 -29.12 15.11 -51.19
CA MET A 560 -28.69 14.00 -52.04
C MET A 560 -29.85 13.38 -52.82
N LYS A 561 -31.07 13.35 -52.25
CA LYS A 561 -32.30 12.98 -52.98
C LYS A 561 -32.63 13.99 -54.07
N GLU A 562 -32.51 15.29 -53.80
CA GLU A 562 -32.69 16.34 -54.81
C GLU A 562 -31.61 16.28 -55.90
N LEU A 563 -30.35 16.05 -55.53
CA LEU A 563 -29.26 15.91 -56.49
C LEU A 563 -29.44 14.67 -57.39
N LYS A 564 -29.86 13.53 -56.82
CA LYS A 564 -30.22 12.34 -57.58
C LYS A 564 -31.37 12.59 -58.55
N ARG A 565 -32.36 13.38 -58.14
CA ARG A 565 -33.48 13.77 -59.01
C ARG A 565 -32.98 14.65 -60.17
N LYS A 566 -32.19 15.69 -59.88
CA LYS A 566 -31.55 16.55 -60.90
C LYS A 566 -30.65 15.75 -61.85
N PHE A 567 -29.84 14.84 -61.33
CA PHE A 567 -28.95 13.99 -62.12
C PHE A 567 -29.74 12.99 -63.01
N CYS A 568 -30.86 12.45 -62.53
CA CYS A 568 -31.74 11.62 -63.36
C CYS A 568 -32.40 12.42 -64.50
N ASP A 569 -32.79 13.67 -64.23
CA ASP A 569 -33.39 14.56 -65.22
C ASP A 569 -32.35 15.02 -66.26
N GLU A 570 -31.11 15.30 -65.83
CA GLU A 570 -29.97 15.56 -66.70
C GLU A 570 -29.58 14.33 -67.52
N LYS A 571 -29.53 13.13 -66.92
CA LYS A 571 -29.25 11.87 -67.64
C LYS A 571 -30.31 11.55 -68.69
N LYS A 572 -31.59 11.83 -68.42
CA LYS A 572 -32.67 11.73 -69.43
C LYS A 572 -32.47 12.74 -70.57
N SER A 573 -32.00 13.94 -70.28
CA SER A 573 -31.70 14.97 -71.27
C SER A 573 -30.42 14.67 -72.07
N HIS A 574 -29.42 14.06 -71.43
CA HIS A 574 -28.16 13.64 -72.04
C HIS A 574 -28.33 12.37 -72.90
N ALA A 575 -29.21 11.44 -72.50
CA ALA A 575 -29.60 10.29 -73.31
C ALA A 575 -30.37 10.71 -74.57
N LYS A 576 -31.23 11.75 -74.47
CA LYS A 576 -31.85 12.39 -75.66
C LYS A 576 -30.81 13.05 -76.58
N ARG A 577 -29.70 13.59 -76.06
CA ARG A 577 -28.60 14.16 -76.87
C ARG A 577 -27.67 13.09 -77.46
N LEU A 578 -27.41 12.00 -76.75
CA LEU A 578 -26.60 10.86 -77.23
C LEU A 578 -27.32 10.07 -78.32
N ALA A 579 -28.66 9.97 -78.28
CA ALA A 579 -29.45 9.37 -79.35
C ALA A 579 -29.33 10.13 -80.69
N VAL A 580 -29.11 11.45 -80.66
CA VAL A 580 -28.91 12.29 -81.87
C VAL A 580 -27.47 12.19 -82.42
N LEU A 581 -26.51 11.75 -81.61
CA LEU A 581 -25.10 11.60 -81.98
C LEU A 581 -24.72 10.18 -82.45
N GLN A 582 -25.59 9.19 -82.24
CA GLN A 582 -25.38 7.80 -82.66
C GLN A 582 -25.96 7.44 -84.04
N GLU A 583 -26.58 8.39 -84.74
CA GLU A 583 -27.08 8.20 -86.12
C GLU A 583 -26.00 8.41 -87.21
N SER A 584 -24.77 8.80 -86.86
CA SER A 584 -23.73 9.14 -87.84
C SER A 584 -22.54 8.19 -87.93
N VAL A 585 -22.47 7.10 -87.15
CA VAL A 585 -21.39 6.10 -87.28
C VAL A 585 -21.90 4.69 -87.05
N SER A 586 -22.36 4.03 -88.12
CA SER A 586 -22.25 2.56 -88.31
C SER A 586 -22.92 2.11 -89.62
N ARG A 587 -22.29 2.45 -90.76
CA ARG A 587 -22.36 1.60 -91.97
C ARG A 587 -21.00 0.97 -92.15
N LEU A 588 -20.87 -0.31 -91.75
CA LEU A 588 -19.94 -1.30 -92.30
C LEU A 588 -20.30 -2.66 -91.68
N SER A 589 -21.02 -3.44 -92.49
CA SER A 589 -21.02 -4.91 -92.68
C SER A 589 -20.17 -5.74 -91.69
N ILE A 590 -20.61 -6.92 -91.22
CA ILE A 590 -20.75 -8.19 -91.99
C ILE A 590 -21.57 -9.21 -91.15
N GLN A 591 -22.42 -9.99 -91.82
CA GLN A 591 -23.16 -11.14 -91.28
C GLN A 591 -22.26 -12.35 -90.98
N TYR A 592 -22.54 -13.10 -89.91
CA TYR A 592 -22.22 -14.54 -89.86
C TYR A 592 -23.26 -15.34 -89.07
N LYS A 593 -23.65 -16.49 -89.62
CA LYS A 593 -24.58 -17.48 -89.05
C LYS A 593 -23.91 -18.34 -87.97
N PRO A 594 -24.69 -18.92 -87.03
CA PRO A 594 -24.18 -19.82 -85.98
C PRO A 594 -24.17 -21.28 -86.47
N SER A 595 -23.10 -22.02 -86.18
CA SER A 595 -23.05 -23.48 -86.30
C SER A 595 -22.15 -24.11 -85.24
N ASP A 596 -22.79 -24.93 -84.41
CA ASP A 596 -22.39 -26.19 -83.77
C ASP A 596 -21.00 -26.40 -83.11
N VAL A 597 -21.05 -26.98 -81.90
CA VAL A 597 -20.41 -28.25 -81.44
C VAL A 597 -19.78 -28.21 -80.02
N LYS A 598 -20.48 -28.92 -79.11
CA LYS A 598 -20.10 -29.94 -78.10
C LYS A 598 -19.18 -29.69 -76.88
N PHE A 599 -19.69 -30.29 -75.80
CA PHE A 599 -19.04 -30.83 -74.60
C PHE A 599 -17.74 -31.62 -74.86
N ALA A 600 -16.82 -31.54 -73.90
CA ALA A 600 -15.96 -32.66 -73.52
C ALA A 600 -15.73 -32.65 -72.00
N GLY A 601 -16.13 -33.75 -71.35
CA GLY A 601 -15.60 -34.13 -70.05
C GLY A 601 -14.16 -34.61 -70.21
N GLY A 602 -13.33 -34.36 -69.19
CA GLY A 602 -11.96 -34.83 -69.13
C GLY A 602 -11.58 -35.08 -67.68
N GLY A 603 -11.53 -36.35 -67.29
CA GLY A 603 -10.95 -36.77 -66.03
C GLY A 603 -9.47 -36.44 -66.00
N TYR A 604 -9.06 -35.62 -65.03
CA TYR A 604 -7.67 -35.38 -64.69
C TYR A 604 -7.37 -35.98 -63.32
N LYS A 605 -6.25 -36.70 -63.23
CA LYS A 605 -5.64 -37.11 -61.97
C LYS A 605 -5.11 -35.85 -61.28
N ILE A 606 -5.68 -35.47 -60.13
CA ILE A 606 -5.12 -34.41 -59.29
C ILE A 606 -3.82 -34.94 -58.69
N VAL A 607 -2.68 -34.50 -59.22
CA VAL A 607 -1.39 -34.62 -58.56
C VAL A 607 -1.27 -33.41 -57.66
N TYR A 608 -1.30 -33.61 -56.34
CA TYR A 608 -0.94 -32.58 -55.37
C TYR A 608 0.54 -32.24 -55.58
N PHE A 609 0.84 -31.19 -56.34
CA PHE A 609 2.14 -30.53 -56.21
C PHE A 609 2.12 -29.82 -54.87
N GLN A 610 2.80 -30.41 -53.89
CA GLN A 610 3.06 -29.78 -52.60
C GLN A 610 4.08 -28.67 -52.84
N VAL A 611 3.62 -27.49 -53.25
CA VAL A 611 4.47 -26.29 -53.36
C VAL A 611 4.85 -25.90 -51.93
N ARG A 612 6.07 -26.25 -51.51
CA ARG A 612 6.64 -25.75 -50.26
C ARG A 612 6.84 -24.25 -50.41
N MET A 613 6.01 -23.47 -49.72
CA MET A 613 6.18 -22.01 -49.61
C MET A 613 7.50 -21.71 -48.89
N PRO A 614 8.29 -20.72 -49.34
CA PRO A 614 9.54 -20.38 -48.69
C PRO A 614 9.28 -19.87 -47.27
N LYS A 615 10.02 -20.42 -46.30
CA LYS A 615 9.92 -20.00 -44.90
C LYS A 615 10.58 -18.63 -44.73
N THR A 616 9.94 -17.73 -43.98
CA THR A 616 10.38 -16.34 -43.79
C THR A 616 10.67 -16.06 -42.32
N LEU A 617 11.81 -15.43 -42.03
CA LEU A 617 12.14 -14.92 -40.70
C LEU A 617 11.87 -13.41 -40.61
N GLU A 618 10.99 -13.02 -39.71
CA GLU A 618 10.78 -11.62 -39.31
C GLU A 618 11.61 -11.31 -38.06
N VAL A 619 12.39 -10.23 -38.13
CA VAL A 619 13.23 -9.79 -37.01
C VAL A 619 12.73 -8.48 -36.43
N CYS A 620 12.47 -8.47 -35.13
CA CYS A 620 12.06 -7.28 -34.39
C CYS A 620 13.28 -6.42 -34.03
N VAL A 621 13.27 -5.14 -34.42
CA VAL A 621 14.41 -4.21 -34.27
C VAL A 621 13.94 -2.85 -33.75
N ASP A 622 14.78 -2.19 -32.94
CA ASP A 622 14.53 -0.86 -32.37
C ASP A 622 15.66 0.16 -32.58
N SER A 623 16.70 -0.22 -33.30
CA SER A 623 17.81 0.66 -33.64
C SER A 623 18.25 0.44 -35.09
N PHE A 624 18.94 1.44 -35.63
CA PHE A 624 19.51 1.36 -36.97
C PHE A 624 20.55 0.23 -37.07
N GLU A 625 21.39 0.08 -36.03
CA GLU A 625 22.39 -0.99 -35.93
C GLU A 625 21.73 -2.38 -35.99
N SER A 626 20.69 -2.60 -35.18
CA SER A 626 19.93 -3.85 -35.16
C SER A 626 19.26 -4.15 -36.51
N ALA A 627 18.70 -3.14 -37.18
CA ALA A 627 18.08 -3.29 -38.49
C ALA A 627 19.10 -3.71 -39.56
N MET A 628 20.27 -3.09 -39.60
CA MET A 628 21.32 -3.45 -40.56
C MET A 628 21.88 -4.85 -40.29
N ALA A 629 22.08 -5.22 -39.02
CA ALA A 629 22.50 -6.56 -38.62
C ALA A 629 21.49 -7.63 -39.05
N ALA A 630 20.18 -7.35 -38.88
CA ALA A 630 19.13 -8.26 -39.33
C ALA A 630 19.10 -8.42 -40.86
N ILE A 631 19.28 -7.33 -41.61
CA ILE A 631 19.35 -7.34 -43.09
C ILE A 631 20.57 -8.13 -43.57
N ALA A 632 21.74 -7.89 -42.99
CA ALA A 632 22.98 -8.59 -43.33
C ALA A 632 22.88 -10.10 -43.01
N GLY A 633 22.25 -10.45 -41.89
CA GLY A 633 21.97 -11.84 -41.51
C GLY A 633 20.92 -12.54 -42.39
N GLY A 634 20.30 -11.84 -43.34
CA GLY A 634 19.35 -12.43 -44.29
C GLY A 634 17.92 -12.54 -43.79
N ALA A 635 17.51 -11.67 -42.85
CA ALA A 635 16.10 -11.57 -42.45
C ALA A 635 15.19 -11.35 -43.68
N GLY A 636 14.05 -12.04 -43.70
CA GLY A 636 13.07 -11.90 -44.79
C GLY A 636 12.14 -10.71 -44.61
N ARG A 637 12.03 -10.18 -43.38
CA ARG A 637 11.23 -9.01 -43.02
C ARG A 637 11.73 -8.38 -41.72
N LEU A 638 11.53 -7.07 -41.57
CA LEU A 638 11.76 -6.37 -40.29
C LEU A 638 10.44 -5.93 -39.66
N GLU A 639 10.31 -6.10 -38.35
CA GLU A 639 9.34 -5.37 -37.54
C GLU A 639 10.07 -4.25 -36.79
N LEU A 640 9.83 -3.01 -37.20
CA LEU A 640 10.43 -1.82 -36.62
C LEU A 640 9.58 -1.32 -35.44
N CYS A 641 10.21 -1.29 -34.27
CA CYS A 641 9.64 -0.84 -33.00
C CYS A 641 10.45 0.31 -32.40
N SER A 642 9.88 0.96 -31.41
CA SER A 642 10.61 1.67 -30.34
C SER A 642 10.49 0.87 -29.04
N SER A 643 11.41 1.02 -28.09
CA SER A 643 11.30 0.47 -26.73
C SER A 643 10.94 -1.04 -26.68
N LEU A 644 11.80 -1.93 -27.18
CA LEU A 644 11.54 -3.38 -27.11
C LEU A 644 11.43 -3.93 -25.69
N ILE A 645 12.03 -3.25 -24.71
CA ILE A 645 11.94 -3.58 -23.29
C ILE A 645 10.47 -3.55 -22.82
N GLU A 646 9.65 -2.67 -23.40
CA GLU A 646 8.22 -2.55 -23.11
C GLU A 646 7.32 -3.38 -24.05
N GLY A 647 7.93 -4.29 -24.82
CA GLY A 647 7.23 -5.14 -25.78
C GLY A 647 6.94 -4.47 -27.12
N GLY A 648 7.63 -3.38 -27.45
CA GLY A 648 7.52 -2.68 -28.73
C GLY A 648 6.44 -1.60 -28.73
N LEU A 649 6.85 -0.38 -29.07
CA LEU A 649 6.04 0.82 -29.26
C LEU A 649 6.20 1.36 -30.69
N THR A 650 5.38 2.33 -31.06
CA THR A 650 5.50 3.01 -32.37
C THR A 650 6.90 3.59 -32.57
N PRO A 651 7.60 3.28 -33.68
CA PRO A 651 8.92 3.83 -33.97
C PRO A 651 8.86 5.29 -34.43
N THR A 652 9.99 5.99 -34.34
CA THR A 652 10.07 7.35 -34.87
C THR A 652 10.20 7.34 -36.41
N PRO A 653 9.59 8.31 -37.12
CA PRO A 653 9.71 8.40 -38.58
C PRO A 653 11.16 8.55 -39.05
N GLY A 654 12.00 9.24 -38.26
CA GLY A 654 13.42 9.42 -38.58
C GLY A 654 14.18 8.09 -38.65
N LEU A 655 13.92 7.17 -37.72
CA LEU A 655 14.54 5.85 -37.73
C LEU A 655 14.11 5.03 -38.97
N LEU A 656 12.81 5.02 -39.28
CA LEU A 656 12.27 4.36 -40.46
C LEU A 656 12.94 4.87 -41.75
N MET A 657 13.04 6.19 -41.92
CA MET A 657 13.65 6.79 -43.11
C MET A 657 15.11 6.39 -43.28
N GLN A 658 15.90 6.39 -42.19
CA GLN A 658 17.30 5.98 -42.26
C GLN A 658 17.44 4.50 -42.63
N ILE A 659 16.62 3.62 -42.04
CA ILE A 659 16.61 2.20 -42.39
C ILE A 659 16.23 2.02 -43.86
N GLN A 660 15.14 2.64 -44.33
CA GLN A 660 14.72 2.52 -45.72
C GLN A 660 15.78 3.01 -46.70
N ASN A 661 16.50 4.09 -46.38
CA ASN A 661 17.60 4.58 -47.22
C ASN A 661 18.79 3.60 -47.28
N ALA A 662 19.07 2.87 -46.19
CA ALA A 662 20.18 1.91 -46.13
C ALA A 662 19.78 0.49 -46.58
N ASN A 663 18.48 0.21 -46.70
CA ASN A 663 17.91 -1.10 -47.04
C ASN A 663 18.07 -1.44 -48.54
N SER A 664 19.31 -1.68 -48.95
CA SER A 664 19.67 -1.99 -50.35
C SER A 664 18.98 -3.25 -50.89
N ASN A 665 18.67 -4.21 -50.00
CA ASN A 665 18.02 -5.48 -50.32
C ASN A 665 16.49 -5.38 -50.43
N LYS A 666 15.90 -4.20 -50.17
CA LYS A 666 14.45 -3.95 -50.20
C LYS A 666 13.64 -4.95 -49.37
N ILE A 667 14.17 -5.32 -48.21
CA ILE A 667 13.47 -6.19 -47.25
C ILE A 667 12.28 -5.38 -46.70
N PRO A 668 11.05 -5.93 -46.68
CA PRO A 668 9.90 -5.18 -46.18
C PRO A 668 10.09 -4.75 -44.72
N VAL A 669 9.75 -3.48 -44.41
CA VAL A 669 9.82 -2.92 -43.05
C VAL A 669 8.41 -2.63 -42.56
N PHE A 670 7.95 -3.42 -41.59
CA PHE A 670 6.65 -3.27 -40.96
C PHE A 670 6.80 -2.43 -39.70
N CYS A 671 5.96 -1.43 -39.51
CA CYS A 671 6.05 -0.57 -38.32
C CYS A 671 5.01 -0.96 -37.28
N MET A 672 5.44 -1.04 -36.03
CA MET A 672 4.54 -1.13 -34.88
C MET A 672 3.65 0.11 -34.80
N LEU A 673 2.35 -0.07 -34.55
CA LEU A 673 1.42 0.99 -34.15
C LEU A 673 0.94 0.68 -32.74
N ARG A 674 1.64 1.22 -31.74
CA ARG A 674 1.35 1.06 -30.32
C ARG A 674 1.85 2.28 -29.57
N CYS A 675 0.92 3.18 -29.23
CA CYS A 675 1.24 4.50 -28.68
C CYS A 675 1.73 4.47 -27.22
N ARG A 676 1.51 3.37 -26.48
CA ARG A 676 1.99 3.21 -25.09
C ARG A 676 2.18 1.74 -24.69
N SER A 677 2.92 1.55 -23.60
CA SER A 677 3.11 0.24 -22.96
C SER A 677 1.86 -0.18 -22.15
N GLY A 678 1.85 -1.43 -21.67
CA GLY A 678 0.73 -2.01 -20.93
C GLY A 678 -0.30 -2.72 -21.81
N ASN A 679 -1.60 -2.58 -21.46
CA ASN A 679 -2.72 -3.28 -22.08
C ASN A 679 -3.01 -2.81 -23.53
N PHE A 680 -3.92 -3.51 -24.21
CA PHE A 680 -4.34 -3.25 -25.60
C PHE A 680 -5.77 -2.68 -25.70
N ILE A 681 -6.27 -2.09 -24.61
CA ILE A 681 -7.58 -1.47 -24.54
C ILE A 681 -7.36 0.03 -24.72
N TYR A 682 -7.59 0.51 -25.93
CA TYR A 682 -7.29 1.89 -26.30
C TYR A 682 -8.49 2.82 -26.14
N THR A 683 -8.26 4.07 -25.73
CA THR A 683 -9.28 5.12 -25.83
C THR A 683 -9.46 5.57 -27.29
N ASN A 684 -10.48 6.39 -27.58
CA ASN A 684 -10.67 6.89 -28.95
C ASN A 684 -9.54 7.84 -29.36
N GLU A 685 -9.03 8.65 -28.41
CA GLU A 685 -7.92 9.57 -28.62
C GLU A 685 -6.63 8.80 -28.95
N GLU A 686 -6.38 7.69 -28.24
CA GLU A 686 -5.24 6.80 -28.51
C GLU A 686 -5.33 6.18 -29.92
N ILE A 687 -6.54 5.83 -30.39
CA ILE A 687 -6.74 5.36 -31.76
C ILE A 687 -6.50 6.46 -32.78
N GLU A 688 -6.92 7.71 -32.53
CA GLU A 688 -6.61 8.82 -33.43
C GLU A 688 -5.10 9.08 -33.52
N ILE A 689 -4.37 8.96 -32.41
CA ILE A 689 -2.90 9.01 -32.40
C ILE A 689 -2.33 7.90 -33.30
N MET A 690 -2.76 6.65 -33.09
CA MET A 690 -2.29 5.50 -33.90
C MET A 690 -2.61 5.68 -35.40
N LYS A 691 -3.76 6.27 -35.74
CA LYS A 691 -4.12 6.58 -37.13
C LYS A 691 -3.23 7.66 -37.73
N GLU A 692 -2.86 8.68 -36.96
CA GLU A 692 -1.96 9.72 -37.45
C GLU A 692 -0.53 9.18 -37.63
N ASP A 693 -0.04 8.39 -36.66
CA ASP A 693 1.24 7.67 -36.78
C ASP A 693 1.27 6.78 -38.03
N ALA A 694 0.19 6.04 -38.30
CA ALA A 694 0.08 5.21 -39.50
C ALA A 694 0.20 6.03 -40.78
N LYS A 695 -0.43 7.21 -40.86
CA LYS A 695 -0.31 8.10 -42.03
C LYS A 695 1.11 8.60 -42.21
N ILE A 696 1.75 9.03 -41.11
CA ILE A 696 3.11 9.56 -41.12
C ILE A 696 4.09 8.47 -41.54
N LEU A 697 4.04 7.30 -40.91
CA LEU A 697 4.94 6.18 -41.21
C LEU A 697 4.73 5.65 -42.64
N ARG A 698 3.49 5.56 -43.11
CA ARG A 698 3.20 5.19 -44.51
C ARG A 698 3.83 6.19 -45.49
N LYS A 699 3.69 7.49 -45.22
CA LYS A 699 4.29 8.55 -46.06
C LYS A 699 5.82 8.45 -46.10
N ASN A 700 6.43 7.92 -45.05
CA ASN A 700 7.88 7.76 -44.91
C ASN A 700 8.38 6.36 -45.29
N GLY A 701 7.55 5.55 -45.95
CA GLY A 701 7.98 4.29 -46.57
C GLY A 701 7.79 3.03 -45.74
N ALA A 702 6.85 3.00 -44.79
CA ALA A 702 6.47 1.73 -44.16
C ALA A 702 5.83 0.78 -45.19
N ASP A 703 6.22 -0.50 -45.19
CA ASP A 703 5.71 -1.53 -46.11
C ASP A 703 4.51 -2.31 -45.53
N GLY A 704 4.27 -2.16 -44.24
CA GLY A 704 3.18 -2.80 -43.51
C GLY A 704 3.09 -2.28 -42.08
N PHE A 705 2.05 -2.70 -41.36
CA PHE A 705 1.80 -2.26 -39.99
C PHE A 705 1.50 -3.42 -39.05
N VAL A 706 1.82 -3.25 -37.78
CA VAL A 706 1.59 -4.26 -36.74
C VAL A 706 0.87 -3.62 -35.56
N PHE A 707 -0.31 -4.13 -35.19
CA PHE A 707 -1.06 -3.65 -34.03
C PHE A 707 -2.10 -4.68 -33.57
N GLY A 708 -2.80 -4.42 -32.47
CA GLY A 708 -3.99 -5.17 -32.09
C GLY A 708 -4.74 -4.48 -30.97
N ALA A 709 -6.07 -4.41 -31.06
CA ALA A 709 -6.92 -3.75 -30.08
C ALA A 709 -7.91 -4.74 -29.47
N LEU A 710 -8.07 -4.69 -28.15
CA LEU A 710 -8.96 -5.55 -27.38
C LEU A 710 -9.98 -4.73 -26.60
N LEU A 711 -11.10 -5.37 -26.31
CA LEU A 711 -12.09 -4.92 -25.32
C LEU A 711 -11.69 -5.39 -23.91
N GLU A 712 -12.29 -4.79 -22.88
CA GLU A 712 -12.05 -5.16 -21.48
C GLU A 712 -12.36 -6.63 -21.16
N ASN A 713 -13.26 -7.25 -21.93
CA ASN A 713 -13.63 -8.66 -21.77
C ASN A 713 -12.65 -9.64 -22.45
N GLY A 714 -11.62 -9.13 -23.14
CA GLY A 714 -10.63 -9.91 -23.87
C GLY A 714 -11.06 -10.37 -25.28
N ASP A 715 -12.16 -9.84 -25.83
CA ASP A 715 -12.50 -10.03 -27.25
C ASP A 715 -11.83 -8.93 -28.11
N VAL A 716 -11.71 -9.13 -29.42
CA VAL A 716 -11.11 -8.15 -30.35
C VAL A 716 -12.03 -6.94 -30.51
N ASP A 717 -11.47 -5.72 -30.37
CA ASP A 717 -12.22 -4.49 -30.63
C ASP A 717 -12.38 -4.28 -32.14
N MET A 718 -13.46 -4.83 -32.69
CA MET A 718 -13.75 -4.77 -34.13
C MET A 718 -13.86 -3.35 -34.66
N LYS A 719 -14.44 -2.44 -33.87
CA LYS A 719 -14.70 -1.07 -34.32
C LYS A 719 -13.38 -0.32 -34.48
N LYS A 720 -12.56 -0.29 -33.43
CA LYS A 720 -11.26 0.40 -33.45
C LYS A 720 -10.31 -0.26 -34.46
N SER A 721 -10.28 -1.59 -34.51
CA SER A 721 -9.44 -2.31 -35.47
C SER A 721 -9.79 -1.96 -36.92
N ARG A 722 -11.08 -1.89 -37.26
CA ARG A 722 -11.54 -1.50 -38.60
C ARG A 722 -11.13 -0.08 -38.98
N GLU A 723 -11.16 0.86 -38.03
CA GLU A 723 -10.75 2.25 -38.27
C GLU A 723 -9.26 2.39 -38.57
N VAL A 724 -8.41 1.68 -37.82
CA VAL A 724 -6.96 1.67 -38.04
C VAL A 724 -6.60 0.95 -39.34
N ILE A 725 -7.19 -0.23 -39.62
CA ILE A 725 -6.98 -0.97 -40.88
C ILE A 725 -7.35 -0.11 -42.10
N LYS A 726 -8.48 0.60 -42.04
CA LYS A 726 -8.91 1.49 -43.13
C LYS A 726 -7.87 2.59 -43.41
N THR A 727 -7.14 3.03 -42.40
CA THR A 727 -6.09 4.04 -42.54
C THR A 727 -4.78 3.42 -43.08
N CYS A 728 -4.49 2.17 -42.71
CA CYS A 728 -3.34 1.41 -43.18
C CYS A 728 -3.47 0.94 -44.64
N PHE A 729 -4.70 0.71 -45.12
CA PHE A 729 -4.98 0.24 -46.49
C PHE A 729 -4.28 1.13 -47.55
N PRO A 730 -3.66 0.54 -48.60
CA PRO A 730 -3.67 -0.87 -48.99
C PRO A 730 -2.56 -1.75 -48.37
N LEU A 731 -1.79 -1.25 -47.39
CA LEU A 731 -0.67 -2.00 -46.85
C LEU A 731 -1.13 -3.18 -45.96
N PRO A 732 -0.39 -4.31 -45.97
CA PRO A 732 -0.69 -5.45 -45.12
C PRO A 732 -0.57 -5.10 -43.64
N VAL A 733 -1.43 -5.70 -42.83
CA VAL A 733 -1.47 -5.50 -41.38
C VAL A 733 -1.33 -6.85 -40.66
N THR A 734 -0.53 -6.87 -39.61
CA THR A 734 -0.33 -8.01 -38.70
C THR A 734 -1.03 -7.74 -37.36
N PHE A 735 -1.84 -8.69 -36.88
CA PHE A 735 -2.38 -8.65 -35.52
C PHE A 735 -1.31 -9.14 -34.55
N HIS A 736 -0.79 -8.26 -33.69
CA HIS A 736 0.34 -8.60 -32.82
C HIS A 736 -0.05 -9.48 -31.62
N ARG A 737 0.87 -9.65 -30.65
CA ARG A 737 0.68 -10.50 -29.46
C ARG A 737 -0.47 -10.12 -28.51
N ALA A 738 -1.24 -9.05 -28.76
CA ALA A 738 -2.56 -8.91 -28.15
C ALA A 738 -3.42 -10.18 -28.31
N PHE A 739 -3.22 -10.95 -29.39
CA PHE A 739 -3.92 -12.21 -29.59
C PHE A 739 -3.69 -13.20 -28.45
N ASP A 740 -2.50 -13.15 -27.83
CA ASP A 740 -2.16 -14.02 -26.71
C ASP A 740 -2.99 -13.72 -25.44
N PHE A 741 -3.67 -12.58 -25.40
CA PHE A 741 -4.55 -12.14 -24.32
C PHE A 741 -6.04 -12.32 -24.65
N CYS A 742 -6.37 -12.78 -25.86
CA CYS A 742 -7.75 -13.02 -26.25
C CYS A 742 -8.41 -14.10 -25.38
N ARG A 743 -9.66 -13.89 -24.94
CA ARG A 743 -10.35 -14.87 -24.11
C ARG A 743 -10.63 -16.18 -24.85
N ARG A 744 -10.96 -16.09 -26.16
CA ARG A 744 -11.41 -17.23 -26.99
C ARG A 744 -10.66 -17.25 -28.33
N PRO A 745 -9.39 -17.68 -28.35
CA PRO A 745 -8.53 -17.55 -29.54
C PRO A 745 -9.10 -18.22 -30.80
N THR A 746 -9.81 -19.35 -30.67
CA THR A 746 -10.43 -20.06 -31.81
C THR A 746 -11.64 -19.33 -32.40
N ILE A 747 -12.25 -18.38 -31.68
CA ILE A 747 -13.35 -17.56 -32.19
C ILE A 747 -12.80 -16.22 -32.69
N GLU A 748 -11.96 -15.58 -31.88
CA GLU A 748 -11.38 -14.27 -32.21
C GLU A 748 -10.52 -14.30 -33.48
N ILE A 749 -9.93 -15.45 -33.82
CA ILE A 749 -9.19 -15.61 -35.07
C ILE A 749 -10.05 -15.38 -36.33
N GLU A 750 -11.32 -15.80 -36.30
CA GLU A 750 -12.26 -15.58 -37.42
C GLU A 750 -12.62 -14.10 -37.53
N VAL A 751 -12.79 -13.42 -36.39
CA VAL A 751 -13.01 -11.97 -36.34
C VAL A 751 -11.81 -11.21 -36.93
N ILE A 752 -10.59 -11.65 -36.62
CA ILE A 752 -9.36 -11.06 -37.15
C ILE A 752 -9.25 -11.26 -38.68
N ILE A 753 -9.65 -12.43 -39.18
CA ILE A 753 -9.72 -12.70 -40.63
C ILE A 753 -10.73 -11.76 -41.30
N ASP A 754 -11.95 -11.66 -40.75
CA ASP A 754 -13.03 -10.82 -41.30
C ASP A 754 -12.70 -9.32 -41.31
N LEU A 755 -11.85 -8.87 -40.37
CA LEU A 755 -11.34 -7.50 -40.34
C LEU A 755 -10.31 -7.21 -41.44
N GLY A 756 -9.71 -8.24 -42.05
CA GLY A 756 -8.73 -8.11 -43.13
C GLY A 756 -7.28 -8.09 -42.69
N PHE A 757 -6.95 -8.61 -41.50
CA PHE A 757 -5.56 -8.83 -41.12
C PHE A 757 -4.93 -9.93 -41.99
N THR A 758 -3.66 -9.74 -42.35
CA THR A 758 -2.92 -10.68 -43.20
C THR A 758 -2.14 -11.71 -42.39
N ARG A 759 -1.81 -11.38 -41.14
CA ARG A 759 -0.98 -12.20 -40.25
C ARG A 759 -1.42 -12.07 -38.80
N ILE A 760 -1.14 -13.09 -37.99
CA ILE A 760 -1.26 -13.06 -36.53
C ILE A 760 0.07 -13.48 -35.91
N LEU A 761 0.64 -12.64 -35.06
CA LEU A 761 1.80 -12.95 -34.24
C LEU A 761 1.35 -13.51 -32.89
N THR A 762 1.72 -14.76 -32.59
CA THR A 762 1.27 -15.43 -31.36
C THR A 762 2.32 -16.37 -30.78
N SER A 763 2.31 -16.47 -29.45
CA SER A 763 3.05 -17.47 -28.68
C SER A 763 2.16 -18.67 -28.28
N GLY A 764 0.95 -18.76 -28.84
CA GLY A 764 -0.05 -19.76 -28.46
C GLY A 764 -0.59 -19.56 -27.05
N GLN A 765 -0.75 -18.29 -26.60
CA GLN A 765 -1.19 -17.94 -25.24
C GLN A 765 -0.29 -18.53 -24.13
N GLN A 766 1.01 -18.63 -24.40
CA GLN A 766 2.01 -19.16 -23.47
C GLN A 766 3.19 -18.21 -23.32
N LYS A 767 4.12 -18.51 -22.41
CA LYS A 767 5.33 -17.70 -22.22
C LYS A 767 6.23 -17.70 -23.47
N THR A 768 6.30 -18.82 -24.17
CA THR A 768 7.07 -19.00 -25.40
C THR A 768 6.27 -19.77 -26.44
N ALA A 769 6.55 -19.53 -27.73
CA ALA A 769 5.93 -20.25 -28.84
C ALA A 769 6.13 -21.77 -28.75
N GLN A 770 7.29 -22.22 -28.25
CA GLN A 770 7.59 -23.64 -28.01
C GLN A 770 6.59 -24.30 -27.05
N LEU A 771 6.16 -23.60 -25.99
CA LEU A 771 5.15 -24.12 -25.07
C LEU A 771 3.73 -24.06 -25.68
N GLY A 772 3.48 -23.07 -26.54
CA GLY A 772 2.20 -22.85 -27.20
C GLY A 772 1.94 -23.65 -28.48
N VAL A 773 2.87 -24.51 -28.93
CA VAL A 773 2.79 -25.23 -30.22
C VAL A 773 1.46 -25.96 -30.43
N LYS A 774 0.86 -26.53 -29.37
CA LYS A 774 -0.43 -27.22 -29.46
C LYS A 774 -1.56 -26.29 -29.91
N LEU A 775 -1.62 -25.07 -29.36
CA LEU A 775 -2.65 -24.11 -29.74
C LEU A 775 -2.34 -23.54 -31.12
N ILE A 776 -1.08 -23.21 -31.40
CA ILE A 776 -0.66 -22.68 -32.71
C ILE A 776 -1.03 -23.66 -33.82
N LYS A 777 -0.70 -24.94 -33.67
CA LYS A 777 -1.07 -25.99 -34.63
C LYS A 777 -2.58 -26.06 -34.85
N LYS A 778 -3.36 -26.06 -33.76
CA LYS A 778 -4.83 -26.07 -33.83
C LYS A 778 -5.39 -24.86 -34.58
N LEU A 779 -4.83 -23.67 -34.36
CA LEU A 779 -5.26 -22.44 -35.06
C LEU A 779 -4.93 -22.52 -36.54
N MET A 780 -3.74 -23.02 -36.89
CA MET A 780 -3.34 -23.23 -38.28
C MET A 780 -4.25 -24.21 -39.02
N GLU A 781 -4.56 -25.35 -38.39
CA GLU A 781 -5.51 -26.34 -38.94
C GLU A 781 -6.91 -25.72 -39.16
N GLN A 782 -7.35 -24.82 -38.28
CA GLN A 782 -8.64 -24.15 -38.38
C GLN A 782 -8.67 -23.12 -39.54
N VAL A 783 -7.62 -22.30 -39.68
CA VAL A 783 -7.64 -21.18 -40.64
C VAL A 783 -7.18 -21.57 -42.04
N GLY A 784 -6.36 -22.60 -42.17
CA GLY A 784 -5.75 -23.00 -43.43
C GLY A 784 -4.94 -21.84 -44.03
N THR A 785 -5.20 -21.50 -45.28
CA THR A 785 -4.47 -20.45 -46.01
C THR A 785 -5.12 -19.06 -45.94
N ARG A 786 -6.17 -18.88 -45.11
CA ARG A 786 -6.94 -17.62 -45.05
C ARG A 786 -6.16 -16.48 -44.36
N ILE A 787 -5.26 -16.82 -43.46
CA ILE A 787 -4.39 -15.88 -42.74
C ILE A 787 -3.11 -16.60 -42.32
N ILE A 788 -2.00 -15.87 -42.22
CA ILE A 788 -0.72 -16.45 -41.79
C ILE A 788 -0.64 -16.41 -40.26
N ILE A 789 -0.43 -17.57 -39.64
CA ILE A 789 -0.11 -17.65 -38.21
C ILE A 789 1.40 -17.70 -38.07
N MET A 790 1.96 -16.67 -37.41
CA MET A 790 3.39 -16.47 -37.24
C MET A 790 3.77 -16.74 -35.78
N PRO A 791 4.41 -17.88 -35.46
CA PRO A 791 4.89 -18.16 -34.13
C PRO A 791 5.95 -17.14 -33.70
N GLY A 792 5.77 -16.58 -32.52
CA GLY A 792 6.72 -15.64 -31.92
C GLY A 792 6.68 -15.65 -30.40
N GLY A 793 7.71 -15.10 -29.79
CA GLY A 793 7.93 -15.17 -28.34
C GLY A 793 8.90 -16.29 -27.98
N GLY A 794 10.16 -15.93 -27.75
CA GLY A 794 11.21 -16.85 -27.32
C GLY A 794 11.75 -17.80 -28.39
N ILE A 795 11.52 -17.52 -29.69
CA ILE A 795 12.16 -18.27 -30.78
C ILE A 795 13.67 -18.03 -30.76
N ASN A 796 14.46 -19.11 -30.84
CA ASN A 796 15.91 -19.10 -30.87
C ASN A 796 16.45 -20.30 -31.68
N ALA A 797 17.77 -20.39 -31.85
CA ALA A 797 18.40 -21.43 -32.69
C ALA A 797 18.14 -22.86 -32.18
N GLU A 798 17.93 -23.02 -30.87
CA GLU A 798 17.72 -24.33 -30.25
C GLU A 798 16.29 -24.84 -30.44
N ASN A 799 15.30 -23.95 -30.43
CA ASN A 799 13.88 -24.33 -30.47
C ASN A 799 13.19 -24.13 -31.82
N LEU A 800 13.78 -23.36 -32.76
CA LEU A 800 13.17 -23.07 -34.05
C LEU A 800 12.78 -24.34 -34.80
N LYS A 801 13.68 -25.33 -34.86
CA LYS A 801 13.42 -26.60 -35.55
C LYS A 801 12.22 -27.35 -34.97
N PHE A 802 12.14 -27.45 -33.64
CA PHE A 802 11.02 -28.08 -32.96
C PHE A 802 9.69 -27.35 -33.23
N VAL A 803 9.68 -26.02 -33.16
CA VAL A 803 8.47 -25.22 -33.44
C VAL A 803 8.05 -25.39 -34.90
N MET A 804 9.01 -25.42 -35.81
CA MET A 804 8.78 -25.62 -37.23
C MET A 804 8.16 -26.98 -37.55
N GLU A 805 8.75 -28.07 -37.08
CA GLU A 805 8.23 -29.43 -37.26
C GLU A 805 6.86 -29.62 -36.57
N SER A 806 6.63 -28.95 -35.44
CA SER A 806 5.39 -29.11 -34.67
C SER A 806 4.20 -28.32 -35.24
N THR A 807 4.46 -27.17 -35.86
CA THR A 807 3.41 -26.23 -36.30
C THR A 807 3.25 -26.15 -37.81
N GLU A 808 4.29 -26.49 -38.58
CA GLU A 808 4.35 -26.31 -40.04
C GLU A 808 4.18 -24.84 -40.50
N ALA A 809 4.47 -23.88 -39.60
CA ALA A 809 4.37 -22.46 -39.92
C ALA A 809 5.32 -22.05 -41.06
N THR A 810 4.92 -21.04 -41.83
CA THR A 810 5.73 -20.51 -42.95
C THR A 810 6.47 -19.22 -42.57
N GLU A 811 6.07 -18.54 -41.50
CA GLU A 811 6.70 -17.31 -41.06
C GLU A 811 6.98 -17.39 -39.55
N TYR A 812 8.12 -16.87 -39.11
CA TYR A 812 8.58 -16.91 -37.72
C TYR A 812 9.08 -15.55 -37.26
N HIS A 813 8.91 -15.24 -35.98
CA HIS A 813 9.24 -13.93 -35.43
C HIS A 813 10.15 -14.02 -34.18
N GLY A 814 11.20 -13.19 -34.12
CA GLY A 814 12.04 -13.04 -32.93
C GLY A 814 12.92 -11.79 -32.94
N SER A 815 13.58 -11.49 -31.82
CA SER A 815 14.43 -10.30 -31.65
C SER A 815 15.93 -10.56 -31.81
N PHE A 816 16.37 -11.81 -31.59
CA PHE A 816 17.73 -12.29 -31.87
C PHE A 816 18.84 -11.38 -31.32
N LYS A 817 18.59 -10.82 -30.13
CA LYS A 817 19.42 -9.78 -29.51
C LYS A 817 20.46 -10.35 -28.56
N LYS A 818 21.61 -9.69 -28.48
CA LYS A 818 22.65 -9.87 -27.47
C LYS A 818 22.86 -8.58 -26.67
N ALA A 819 23.31 -8.71 -25.43
CA ALA A 819 23.73 -7.55 -24.64
C ALA A 819 25.04 -7.00 -25.21
N LYS A 820 25.08 -5.70 -25.50
CA LYS A 820 26.27 -4.98 -25.93
C LYS A 820 27.02 -4.52 -24.68
N ALA A 821 28.30 -4.91 -24.56
CA ALA A 821 29.13 -4.49 -23.44
C ALA A 821 29.24 -2.96 -23.41
N ALA A 822 29.07 -2.35 -22.23
CA ALA A 822 29.23 -0.92 -22.07
C ALA A 822 30.67 -0.53 -22.41
N SER A 823 30.85 0.41 -23.34
CA SER A 823 32.15 1.05 -23.56
C SER A 823 32.46 1.91 -22.33
N ASN A 824 33.37 1.45 -21.49
CA ASN A 824 33.90 2.20 -20.34
C ASN A 824 34.77 3.37 -20.82
N GLU A 825 34.16 4.42 -21.37
CA GLU A 825 34.79 5.70 -21.64
C GLU A 825 33.91 6.86 -21.11
N ALA A 826 33.62 6.80 -19.81
CA ALA A 826 33.24 7.98 -19.04
C ALA A 826 33.54 7.73 -17.56
N SER A 827 34.79 7.98 -17.18
CA SER A 827 35.18 8.17 -15.77
C SER A 827 34.47 9.39 -15.19
N THR A 828 33.77 9.24 -14.06
CA THR A 828 33.98 9.95 -12.77
C THR A 828 32.71 9.92 -11.90
N ASP A 829 32.91 9.65 -10.60
CA ASP A 829 31.94 9.59 -9.49
C ASP A 829 30.98 8.39 -9.41
N ASP A 830 31.47 7.31 -8.78
CA ASP A 830 30.71 6.12 -8.35
C ASP A 830 29.66 6.39 -7.23
N ASP A 831 29.50 7.64 -6.75
CA ASP A 831 28.65 7.96 -5.59
C ASP A 831 27.36 8.75 -5.91
N LYS A 832 26.98 8.88 -7.18
CA LYS A 832 25.66 9.41 -7.56
C LYS A 832 24.90 8.38 -8.39
N GLU A 833 24.07 7.58 -7.73
CA GLU A 833 23.14 6.63 -8.36
C GLU A 833 22.01 7.42 -9.07
N ILE A 834 22.35 8.17 -10.13
CA ILE A 834 21.37 8.83 -11.01
C ILE A 834 20.79 7.75 -11.91
N VAL A 835 19.68 7.16 -11.47
CA VAL A 835 18.95 6.17 -12.26
C VAL A 835 17.97 6.90 -13.18
N LEU A 836 18.20 6.82 -14.50
CA LEU A 836 17.23 7.18 -15.52
C LEU A 836 16.38 5.94 -15.84
N GLY A 837 15.21 5.80 -15.21
CA GLY A 837 14.26 4.71 -15.48
C GLY A 837 14.48 3.44 -14.63
N VAL A 838 14.41 2.25 -15.23
CA VAL A 838 14.54 0.94 -14.54
C VAL A 838 16.01 0.52 -14.48
N LYS A 839 16.44 -0.12 -13.38
CA LYS A 839 17.84 -0.44 -13.02
C LYS A 839 18.67 -1.26 -14.03
N ASP A 840 18.07 -1.82 -15.08
CA ASP A 840 18.76 -2.65 -16.08
C ASP A 840 18.95 -1.92 -17.42
N SER A 841 19.87 -0.95 -17.45
CA SER A 841 20.23 -0.22 -18.68
C SER A 841 21.26 -0.96 -19.53
N GLN A 842 21.12 -2.27 -19.70
CA GLN A 842 21.93 -3.00 -20.68
C GLN A 842 21.40 -2.72 -22.08
N LEU A 843 22.26 -2.21 -22.96
CA LEU A 843 21.93 -1.99 -24.37
C LEU A 843 21.88 -3.34 -25.08
N TYR A 844 20.76 -3.66 -25.73
CA TYR A 844 20.61 -4.86 -26.53
C TYR A 844 20.66 -4.52 -28.01
N VAL A 845 21.40 -5.32 -28.79
CA VAL A 845 21.51 -5.17 -30.25
C VAL A 845 21.31 -6.54 -30.92
N THR A 846 20.63 -6.56 -32.07
CA THR A 846 20.46 -7.78 -32.86
C THR A 846 21.80 -8.33 -33.33
N ASP A 847 21.99 -9.65 -33.23
CA ASP A 847 23.21 -10.32 -33.67
C ASP A 847 23.05 -10.87 -35.10
N GLU A 848 23.82 -10.32 -36.03
CA GLU A 848 23.86 -10.74 -37.44
C GLU A 848 24.11 -12.25 -37.60
N GLN A 849 25.06 -12.82 -36.84
CA GLN A 849 25.43 -14.23 -36.96
C GLN A 849 24.29 -15.14 -36.50
N LEU A 850 23.57 -14.74 -35.45
CA LEU A 850 22.44 -15.51 -34.92
C LEU A 850 21.25 -15.48 -35.88
N VAL A 851 21.00 -14.33 -36.53
CA VAL A 851 20.01 -14.21 -37.60
C VAL A 851 20.39 -15.11 -38.78
N ALA A 852 21.65 -15.07 -39.23
CA ALA A 852 22.14 -15.92 -40.31
C ALA A 852 21.97 -17.42 -40.01
N GLN A 853 22.33 -17.84 -38.79
CA GLN A 853 22.16 -19.22 -38.34
C GLN A 853 20.68 -19.68 -38.40
N LEU A 854 19.75 -18.83 -37.98
CA LEU A 854 18.31 -19.14 -38.03
C LEU A 854 17.77 -19.19 -39.45
N VAL A 855 18.21 -18.28 -40.31
CA VAL A 855 17.87 -18.27 -41.73
C VAL A 855 18.38 -19.55 -42.40
N ASP A 856 19.57 -20.03 -42.06
CA ASP A 856 20.11 -21.29 -42.56
C ASP A 856 19.30 -22.50 -42.08
N ILE A 857 18.85 -22.51 -40.82
CA ILE A 857 17.93 -23.55 -40.31
C ILE A 857 16.62 -23.57 -41.13
N LEU A 858 16.09 -22.39 -41.49
CA LEU A 858 14.87 -22.30 -42.30
C LEU A 858 15.07 -22.72 -43.76
N LYS A 859 16.27 -22.54 -44.32
CA LYS A 859 16.60 -22.90 -45.72
C LYS A 859 16.92 -24.38 -45.90
N ASN A 860 17.50 -25.02 -44.88
CA ASN A 860 18.00 -26.39 -44.96
C ASN A 860 16.92 -27.48 -44.76
N GLU A 861 15.63 -27.11 -44.58
CA GLU A 861 14.49 -28.03 -44.42
C GLU A 861 13.26 -27.65 -45.26
#